data_AF-A0A7U3UZ34-F1
#
_entry.id   AF-A0A7U3UZ34-F1
#
_cell.length_a   1.000
_cell.length_b   1.000
_cell.length_c   1.000
_cell.angle_alpha   90.00
_cell.angle_beta   90.00
_cell.angle_gamma   90.00
#
_symmetry.space_group_name_H-M   'P 1'
#
loop_
_entity.id
_entity.type
_entity.pdbx_description
1 polymer ?
#
loop_
_entity_poly.entity_id
_entity_poly.type
_entity_poly.pdbx_seq_one_letter_code
_entity_poly.pdbx_strand_id
1 'polypeptide(L)'
;MLPGVAGSAQAASADAAAAAGSTGAKGGTSGGAAAPHPAATVFDPIRPPSVPLAVRSPYLSAWLPSSNSAGTWPTFWTGRIMAMTGIAQIDGVPFLFLGSPNIDGQVLRGMAQRSLTTTATRSVFLFEAAGVELTVTFLSPVEPGDLRRQSVPLSYLTADVRSADGAAHDVKLYFDISGEWAHADSGTSIGWAAEQVSGAGGGSLTSLSFSPDGTKTLAENGDMATWGTVVWSATNRSGLTWQIGADTAVRPAALTDGKLAGSVDSRQPRAINDAWPVFAFHFDLGRVRASAQQAVLSVGHVREPAVSYLGTPLPPLWKSYWASWQKMAAFFHGDLTTAATRTAALDRKVRTEATAAGGAKYAALCALALRQAYGATELVSRDGAPWALLKEISSDGNVSSIDVTYPAMPVFAWADPGYLALLLAPMLEYAEHGGWPKEFAEHDLGSSYPNAAGHNDGNEEDMPVEESANMLLMTAAYLKGASASDAKAFATTHYTILKQWADYLVANALDPGFQNQTDDFTGFIGHSANLALKGILALGAMSQVAAAAGNAADRTRYLGVAKDYIGQWVGKAQDTTPDHLKLAYDQPGTWSLKYNGYPDTLLGLGLVPASVAAEEAAWYLTQANPYGIPLDVRHAYTKGDWEMWTAAWLRDHPVSGYLIDSLYEFAHTTPTRVPFTDWYDTVNDKPSGGFQARPVVGGIFALLSVAR
;
A
#
# COMPACT_ATOMS: atom_id res chain seq x y z
N MET A 1 -28.14 20.97 5.20
CA MET A 1 -27.93 21.94 6.30
C MET A 1 -27.16 21.23 7.40
N LEU A 2 -25.91 21.61 7.63
CA LEU A 2 -25.03 21.06 8.66
C LEU A 2 -24.68 22.19 9.65
N PRO A 3 -24.79 21.96 10.96
CA PRO A 3 -23.95 22.63 11.96
C PRO A 3 -23.19 21.57 12.78
N GLY A 4 -21.94 21.73 13.17
CA GLY A 4 -20.97 22.78 12.95
C GLY A 4 -19.61 22.27 13.43
N VAL A 5 -18.56 22.68 12.73
CA VAL A 5 -17.17 22.46 13.14
C VAL A 5 -16.64 23.82 13.59
N ALA A 6 -16.21 23.91 14.84
CA ALA A 6 -15.48 25.06 15.35
C ALA A 6 -14.37 24.57 16.28
N GLY A 7 -13.16 25.10 16.07
CA GLY A 7 -12.10 25.07 17.08
C GLY A 7 -10.71 24.61 16.61
N SER A 8 -10.18 25.19 15.53
CA SER A 8 -8.75 25.15 15.21
C SER A 8 -7.93 25.98 16.21
N ALA A 9 -6.91 25.40 16.83
CA ALA A 9 -5.87 26.12 17.55
C ALA A 9 -4.58 26.15 16.73
N GLN A 10 -4.28 27.31 16.16
CA GLN A 10 -3.00 27.66 15.53
C GLN A 10 -1.89 27.75 16.59
N ALA A 11 -0.82 26.98 16.43
CA ALA A 11 0.47 27.27 17.07
C ALA A 11 1.36 27.94 16.02
N ALA A 12 1.66 29.22 16.24
CA ALA A 12 2.50 30.03 15.37
C ALA A 12 3.98 29.68 15.57
N SER A 13 4.68 29.31 14.51
CA SER A 13 6.14 29.23 14.47
C SER A 13 6.71 30.61 14.15
N ALA A 14 7.37 31.24 15.13
CA ALA A 14 8.11 32.48 14.93
C ALA A 14 9.55 32.16 14.50
N ASP A 15 9.84 32.35 13.21
CA ASP A 15 11.20 32.44 12.69
C ASP A 15 11.77 33.83 13.02
N ALA A 16 12.81 33.87 13.85
CA ALA A 16 13.61 35.07 14.09
C ALA A 16 15.00 34.88 13.48
N ALA A 17 15.20 35.48 12.31
CA ALA A 17 16.51 35.69 11.72
C ALA A 17 17.31 36.70 12.57
N ALA A 18 18.48 36.29 13.05
CA ALA A 18 19.47 37.19 13.65
C ALA A 18 20.77 37.10 12.84
N ALA A 19 20.93 38.04 11.90
CA ALA A 19 22.21 38.35 11.30
C ALA A 19 23.02 39.21 12.29
N ALA A 20 24.15 38.69 12.74
CA ALA A 20 25.16 39.47 13.45
C ALA A 20 26.52 39.19 12.80
N GLY A 21 27.07 40.23 12.16
CA GLY A 21 28.41 40.21 11.61
C GLY A 21 29.46 40.11 12.73
N SER A 22 30.53 39.36 12.44
CA SER A 22 31.78 39.51 13.18
C SER A 22 32.95 39.65 12.20
N THR A 23 33.77 40.63 12.54
CA THR A 23 34.92 41.16 11.84
C THR A 23 36.05 40.15 11.72
N GLY A 24 36.77 40.23 10.60
CA GLY A 24 37.85 39.31 10.25
C GLY A 24 39.02 39.25 11.23
N ALA A 25 39.61 38.07 11.30
CA ALA A 25 40.99 37.85 11.71
C ALA A 25 41.62 36.83 10.74
N LYS A 26 42.66 37.27 10.03
CA LYS A 26 43.49 36.44 9.16
C LYS A 26 44.28 35.44 10.03
N GLY A 27 44.19 34.15 9.72
CA GLY A 27 45.00 33.11 10.35
C GLY A 27 45.19 31.90 9.44
N GLY A 28 46.40 31.76 8.91
CA GLY A 28 47.08 30.52 8.45
C GLY A 28 46.27 29.41 7.77
N THR A 29 46.41 29.30 6.46
CA THR A 29 46.06 28.09 5.69
C THR A 29 47.08 26.98 5.96
N SER A 30 46.71 25.97 6.74
CA SER A 30 47.29 24.62 6.64
C SER A 30 46.31 23.74 5.89
N GLY A 31 46.72 23.24 4.72
CA GLY A 31 45.91 22.35 3.88
C GLY A 31 45.60 21.04 4.60
N GLY A 32 44.41 20.95 5.18
CA GLY A 32 43.75 19.69 5.47
C GLY A 32 43.10 19.21 4.18
N ALA A 33 43.53 18.05 3.68
CA ALA A 33 42.79 17.36 2.64
C ALA A 33 41.34 17.20 3.11
N ALA A 34 40.39 17.73 2.34
CA ALA A 34 38.97 17.52 2.59
C ALA A 34 38.74 16.02 2.71
N ALA A 35 38.20 15.58 3.86
CA ALA A 35 37.79 14.19 4.03
C ALA A 35 36.86 13.84 2.86
N PRO A 36 37.04 12.69 2.19
CA PRO A 36 36.16 12.32 1.09
C PRO A 36 34.73 12.33 1.60
N HIS A 37 33.87 13.15 0.97
CA HIS A 37 32.44 13.10 1.22
C HIS A 37 31.98 11.65 1.06
N PRO A 38 31.24 11.08 2.03
CA PRO A 38 30.68 9.75 1.84
C PRO A 38 29.87 9.78 0.54
N ALA A 39 30.16 8.84 -0.37
CA ALA A 39 29.43 8.73 -1.63
C ALA A 39 27.93 8.67 -1.33
N ALA A 40 27.13 9.44 -2.08
CA ALA A 40 25.69 9.48 -1.91
C ALA A 40 25.09 8.07 -2.11
N THR A 41 24.04 7.75 -1.34
CA THR A 41 23.28 6.50 -1.50
C THR A 41 22.81 6.34 -2.94
N VAL A 42 23.06 5.18 -3.54
CA VAL A 42 22.50 4.80 -4.85
C VAL A 42 21.12 4.18 -4.66
N PHE A 43 20.13 4.65 -5.40
CA PHE A 43 18.77 4.09 -5.41
C PHE A 43 18.55 3.27 -6.70
N ASP A 44 17.99 2.06 -6.58
CA ASP A 44 17.52 1.26 -7.72
C ASP A 44 16.09 0.74 -7.46
N PRO A 45 15.13 0.92 -8.38
CA PRO A 45 15.19 1.76 -9.59
C PRO A 45 14.83 3.23 -9.33
N ILE A 46 14.37 3.57 -8.13
CA ILE A 46 13.88 4.90 -7.75
C ILE A 46 14.17 5.16 -6.27
N ARG A 47 14.35 6.42 -5.90
CA ARG A 47 14.29 6.85 -4.49
C ARG A 47 12.81 6.84 -4.05
N PRO A 48 12.37 5.91 -3.19
CA PRO A 48 10.99 5.94 -2.71
C PRO A 48 10.73 7.20 -1.85
N PRO A 49 9.52 7.80 -1.92
CA PRO A 49 9.09 8.84 -0.98
C PRO A 49 9.24 8.40 0.49
N SER A 50 8.73 7.21 0.81
CA SER A 50 8.95 6.50 2.08
C SER A 50 9.20 5.01 1.80
N VAL A 51 10.18 4.41 2.49
CA VAL A 51 10.59 3.02 2.19
C VAL A 51 9.66 2.04 2.89
N PRO A 52 8.99 1.10 2.19
CA PRO A 52 8.20 0.07 2.85
C PRO A 52 9.13 -0.89 3.62
N LEU A 53 8.94 -1.05 4.92
CA LEU A 53 9.70 -1.97 5.76
C LEU A 53 8.91 -3.23 6.11
N ALA A 54 7.67 -3.08 6.58
CA ALA A 54 6.77 -4.20 6.83
C ALA A 54 5.36 -3.79 6.44
N VAL A 55 4.98 -4.09 5.19
CA VAL A 55 3.68 -3.71 4.59
C VAL A 55 2.99 -4.98 4.10
N ARG A 56 2.03 -5.48 4.88
CA ARG A 56 1.39 -6.79 4.67
C ARG A 56 -0.11 -6.82 4.86
N SER A 57 -0.65 -5.95 5.73
CA SER A 57 -2.08 -5.81 5.98
C SER A 57 -2.36 -4.40 6.53
N PRO A 58 -3.63 -3.95 6.64
CA PRO A 58 -3.94 -2.57 7.02
C PRO A 58 -3.25 -2.10 8.32
N TYR A 59 -2.99 -3.03 9.23
CA TYR A 59 -2.38 -2.78 10.53
C TYR A 59 -0.94 -3.26 10.68
N LEU A 60 -0.36 -3.91 9.65
CA LEU A 60 1.08 -4.14 9.55
C LEU A 60 1.59 -3.30 8.36
N SER A 61 1.84 -2.02 8.66
CA SER A 61 2.13 -0.97 7.68
C SER A 61 3.21 -0.02 8.22
N ALA A 62 4.44 -0.55 8.33
CA ALA A 62 5.61 0.18 8.82
C ALA A 62 6.48 0.69 7.65
N TRP A 63 6.82 1.96 7.70
CA TRP A 63 7.51 2.71 6.65
C TRP A 63 8.68 3.51 7.21
N LEU A 64 9.72 3.72 6.41
CA LEU A 64 10.83 4.61 6.74
C LEU A 64 10.64 5.96 6.03
N PRO A 65 10.30 7.04 6.76
CA PRO A 65 10.11 8.37 6.19
C PRO A 65 11.45 9.08 5.95
N SER A 66 12.43 8.38 5.38
CA SER A 66 13.78 8.90 5.10
C SER A 66 14.50 8.06 4.05
N SER A 67 15.51 8.66 3.42
CA SER A 67 16.41 7.97 2.49
C SER A 67 17.55 7.27 3.21
N ASN A 68 17.77 7.61 4.48
CA ASN A 68 18.74 6.99 5.37
C ASN A 68 17.99 6.36 6.55
N SER A 69 18.26 5.08 6.82
CA SER A 69 17.64 4.36 7.93
C SER A 69 18.24 4.71 9.29
N ALA A 70 19.49 5.13 9.34
CA ALA A 70 20.13 5.57 10.57
C ALA A 70 19.74 7.01 10.91
N GLY A 71 19.32 7.25 12.14
CA GLY A 71 18.91 8.55 12.65
C GLY A 71 17.43 8.90 12.39
N THR A 72 16.62 7.97 11.87
CA THR A 72 15.18 8.18 11.65
C THR A 72 14.41 6.97 12.16
N TRP A 73 13.37 7.21 12.96
CA TRP A 73 12.45 6.16 13.36
C TRP A 73 11.54 5.76 12.19
N PRO A 74 11.32 4.46 11.97
CA PRO A 74 10.18 4.04 11.18
C PRO A 74 8.86 4.51 11.79
N THR A 75 7.86 4.68 10.94
CA THR A 75 6.53 5.12 11.33
C THR A 75 5.47 4.19 10.76
N PHE A 76 4.31 4.15 11.41
CA PHE A 76 3.07 3.73 10.78
C PHE A 76 2.76 4.66 9.61
N TRP A 77 1.87 4.25 8.71
CA TRP A 77 1.56 5.06 7.52
C TRP A 77 1.04 6.45 7.88
N THR A 78 0.37 6.63 9.04
CA THR A 78 -0.10 7.93 9.56
C THR A 78 1.02 8.83 10.11
N GLY A 79 2.27 8.38 10.10
CA GLY A 79 3.42 9.12 10.65
C GLY A 79 3.68 8.86 12.13
N ARG A 80 2.85 8.05 12.80
CA ARG A 80 3.09 7.64 14.19
C ARG A 80 4.36 6.79 14.29
N ILE A 81 5.21 7.03 15.29
CA ILE A 81 6.43 6.23 15.52
C ILE A 81 6.08 4.74 15.70
N MET A 82 6.81 3.90 14.96
CA MET A 82 6.89 2.44 15.14
C MET A 82 8.36 2.10 15.31
N ALA A 83 8.92 2.43 16.48
CA ALA A 83 10.37 2.41 16.66
C ALA A 83 10.93 1.01 16.43
N MET A 84 11.99 0.95 15.65
CA MET A 84 12.78 -0.25 15.38
C MET A 84 14.24 0.18 15.34
N THR A 85 15.07 -0.49 16.13
CA THR A 85 16.49 -0.18 16.26
C THR A 85 17.32 -1.28 15.62
N GLY A 86 18.41 -0.89 14.95
CA GLY A 86 19.43 -1.81 14.43
C GLY A 86 20.83 -1.28 14.68
N ILE A 87 21.63 -2.03 15.44
CA ILE A 87 23.03 -1.69 15.75
C ILE A 87 23.94 -2.88 15.41
N ALA A 88 25.02 -2.63 14.69
CA ALA A 88 26.08 -3.60 14.43
C ALA A 88 27.28 -3.26 15.31
N GLN A 89 27.73 -4.19 16.15
CA GLN A 89 29.00 -4.06 16.88
C GLN A 89 30.08 -4.81 16.10
N ILE A 90 31.06 -4.09 15.58
CA ILE A 90 32.15 -4.62 14.76
C ILE A 90 33.46 -4.38 15.52
N ASP A 91 34.14 -5.46 15.89
CA ASP A 91 35.38 -5.44 16.68
C ASP A 91 35.24 -4.58 17.96
N GLY A 92 34.08 -4.69 18.62
CA GLY A 92 33.73 -3.97 19.84
C GLY A 92 33.20 -2.55 19.64
N VAL A 93 33.20 -2.00 18.42
CA VAL A 93 32.72 -0.65 18.11
C VAL A 93 31.27 -0.69 17.61
N PRO A 94 30.32 0.03 18.23
CA PRO A 94 28.93 0.03 17.80
C PRO A 94 28.67 1.02 16.66
N PHE A 95 27.92 0.56 15.65
CA PHE A 95 27.47 1.34 14.50
C PHE A 95 25.95 1.24 14.33
N LEU A 96 25.27 2.37 14.24
CA LEU A 96 23.83 2.46 13.99
C LEU A 96 23.56 2.23 12.50
N PHE A 97 22.62 1.36 12.16
CA PHE A 97 22.15 1.20 10.78
C PHE A 97 20.63 1.38 10.63
N LEU A 98 19.86 1.40 11.72
CA LEU A 98 18.41 1.57 11.67
C LEU A 98 17.88 2.23 12.96
N GLY A 99 16.97 3.19 12.81
CA GLY A 99 16.31 3.86 13.93
C GLY A 99 17.08 5.06 14.45
N SER A 100 16.62 5.64 15.56
CA SER A 100 17.24 6.79 16.22
C SER A 100 17.30 6.60 17.74
N PRO A 101 17.90 5.49 18.23
CA PRO A 101 17.92 5.20 19.66
C PRO A 101 18.72 6.25 20.42
N ASN A 102 18.21 6.65 21.58
CA ASN A 102 19.00 7.37 22.57
C ASN A 102 19.63 6.37 23.54
N ILE A 103 20.95 6.45 23.70
CA ILE A 103 21.72 5.62 24.65
C ILE A 103 22.60 6.56 25.45
N ASP A 104 22.30 6.71 26.74
CA ASP A 104 22.96 7.69 27.60
C ASP A 104 24.49 7.55 27.58
N GLY A 105 25.16 8.66 27.31
CA GLY A 105 26.62 8.72 27.24
C GLY A 105 27.23 8.09 25.98
N GLN A 106 26.44 7.63 25.00
CA GLN A 106 26.94 7.05 23.76
C GLN A 106 26.42 7.79 22.52
N VAL A 107 27.37 8.24 21.67
CA VAL A 107 27.06 8.74 20.33
C VAL A 107 27.35 7.64 19.33
N LEU A 108 26.30 7.04 18.77
CA LEU A 108 26.43 5.99 17.77
C LEU A 108 26.76 6.59 16.41
N ARG A 109 27.82 6.07 15.78
CA ARG A 109 28.15 6.42 14.40
C ARG A 109 27.27 5.61 13.45
N GLY A 110 26.71 6.25 12.43
CA GLY A 110 25.98 5.54 11.38
C GLY A 110 26.91 4.65 10.54
N MET A 111 26.47 3.46 10.15
CA MET A 111 27.10 2.74 9.03
C MET A 111 26.87 3.53 7.73
N ALA A 112 27.82 3.48 6.80
CA ALA A 112 27.67 4.14 5.52
C ALA A 112 26.67 3.36 4.65
N GLN A 113 25.47 3.92 4.43
CA GLN A 113 24.51 3.36 3.49
C GLN A 113 25.01 3.57 2.06
N ARG A 114 25.29 2.48 1.34
CA ARG A 114 25.79 2.49 -0.04
C ARG A 114 24.67 2.47 -1.05
N SER A 115 23.65 1.65 -0.82
CA SER A 115 22.51 1.56 -1.71
C SER A 115 21.21 1.24 -0.98
N LEU A 116 20.10 1.61 -1.62
CA LEU A 116 18.76 1.15 -1.33
C LEU A 116 18.14 0.61 -2.63
N THR A 117 17.89 -0.69 -2.68
CA THR A 117 17.16 -1.33 -3.78
C THR A 117 15.73 -1.62 -3.35
N THR A 118 14.76 -1.06 -4.06
CA THR A 118 13.34 -1.32 -3.84
C THR A 118 12.77 -2.13 -4.98
N THR A 119 12.24 -3.30 -4.66
CA THR A 119 11.49 -4.14 -5.60
C THR A 119 10.02 -4.17 -5.22
N ALA A 120 9.21 -4.86 -6.03
CA ALA A 120 7.79 -5.01 -5.75
C ALA A 120 7.53 -5.67 -4.38
N THR A 121 8.43 -6.53 -3.89
CA THR A 121 8.28 -7.26 -2.61
C THR A 121 9.36 -6.97 -1.55
N ARG A 122 10.45 -6.25 -1.89
CA ARG A 122 11.60 -6.03 -1.00
C ARG A 122 12.07 -4.59 -0.89
N SER A 123 12.65 -4.27 0.26
CA SER A 123 13.53 -3.13 0.45
C SER A 123 14.86 -3.63 0.97
N VAL A 124 15.93 -3.45 0.19
CA VAL A 124 17.26 -3.99 0.46
C VAL A 124 18.23 -2.85 0.67
N PHE A 125 18.77 -2.73 1.87
CA PHE A 125 19.78 -1.75 2.23
C PHE A 125 21.16 -2.42 2.24
N LEU A 126 22.14 -1.75 1.66
CA LEU A 126 23.55 -2.14 1.75
C LEU A 126 24.30 -1.12 2.59
N PHE A 127 24.96 -1.59 3.65
CA PHE A 127 25.76 -0.76 4.55
C PHE A 127 27.20 -1.25 4.61
N GLU A 128 28.12 -0.32 4.88
CA GLU A 128 29.51 -0.63 5.16
C GLU A 128 30.02 0.13 6.39
N ALA A 129 30.78 -0.55 7.24
CA ALA A 129 31.58 0.08 8.29
C ALA A 129 32.74 -0.84 8.68
N ALA A 130 33.90 -0.25 9.00
CA ALA A 130 35.04 -0.96 9.61
C ALA A 130 35.42 -2.31 8.94
N GLY A 131 35.46 -2.35 7.60
CA GLY A 131 35.83 -3.57 6.85
C GLY A 131 34.71 -4.61 6.70
N VAL A 132 33.51 -4.32 7.21
CA VAL A 132 32.32 -5.20 7.16
C VAL A 132 31.25 -4.60 6.26
N GLU A 133 30.64 -5.46 5.44
CA GLU A 133 29.42 -5.19 4.69
C GLU A 133 28.23 -5.85 5.38
N LEU A 134 27.13 -5.10 5.53
CA LEU A 134 25.86 -5.55 6.07
C LEU A 134 24.76 -5.30 5.04
N THR A 135 24.11 -6.37 4.57
CA THR A 135 22.90 -6.28 3.75
C THR A 135 21.68 -6.54 4.63
N VAL A 136 20.78 -5.55 4.74
CA VAL A 136 19.51 -5.69 5.46
C VAL A 136 18.37 -5.77 4.46
N THR A 137 17.64 -6.88 4.45
CA THR A 137 16.48 -7.09 3.57
C THR A 137 15.19 -7.13 4.37
N PHE A 138 14.31 -6.18 4.07
CA PHE A 138 12.92 -6.19 4.47
C PHE A 138 12.11 -6.86 3.35
N LEU A 139 11.53 -8.02 3.63
CA LEU A 139 10.73 -8.78 2.66
C LEU A 139 9.31 -8.93 3.20
N SER A 140 8.36 -8.29 2.52
CA SER A 140 6.93 -8.47 2.74
C SER A 140 6.36 -9.28 1.57
N PRO A 141 6.21 -10.61 1.70
CA PRO A 141 5.79 -11.45 0.58
C PRO A 141 4.43 -11.02 0.02
N VAL A 142 4.31 -11.04 -1.30
CA VAL A 142 3.03 -11.00 -2.02
C VAL A 142 2.96 -12.32 -2.79
N GLU A 143 1.90 -13.09 -2.57
CA GLU A 143 1.79 -14.49 -3.00
C GLU A 143 0.53 -14.71 -3.86
N PRO A 144 0.48 -14.12 -5.09
CA PRO A 144 -0.61 -14.34 -6.05
C PRO A 144 -0.86 -15.84 -6.28
N GLY A 145 -2.11 -16.29 -6.17
CA GLY A 145 -2.52 -17.68 -6.35
C GLY A 145 -2.25 -18.63 -5.16
N ASP A 146 -1.67 -18.16 -4.06
CA ASP A 146 -1.45 -18.97 -2.84
C ASP A 146 -2.06 -18.28 -1.61
N LEU A 147 -3.36 -18.50 -1.39
CA LEU A 147 -4.11 -17.92 -0.27
C LEU A 147 -3.59 -18.36 1.10
N ARG A 148 -2.98 -19.54 1.19
CA ARG A 148 -2.37 -20.01 2.43
C ARG A 148 -1.20 -19.12 2.83
N ARG A 149 -0.33 -18.78 1.90
CA ARG A 149 0.81 -17.90 2.19
C ARG A 149 0.42 -16.43 2.22
N GLN A 150 -0.47 -16.00 1.32
CA GLN A 150 -0.95 -14.62 1.28
C GLN A 150 -1.68 -14.22 2.58
N SER A 151 -2.36 -15.16 3.25
CA SER A 151 -3.05 -14.91 4.52
C SER A 151 -2.14 -14.77 5.74
N VAL A 152 -0.82 -14.99 5.63
CA VAL A 152 0.12 -14.83 6.75
C VAL A 152 0.41 -13.33 6.98
N PRO A 153 0.03 -12.74 8.14
CA PRO A 153 0.19 -11.31 8.41
C PRO A 153 1.59 -11.01 9.00
N LEU A 154 2.63 -11.60 8.43
CA LEU A 154 4.03 -11.48 8.88
C LEU A 154 4.92 -10.97 7.72
N SER A 155 6.00 -10.28 8.07
CA SER A 155 7.06 -9.81 7.18
C SER A 155 8.42 -10.26 7.71
N TYR A 156 9.36 -10.59 6.83
CA TYR A 156 10.73 -10.95 7.21
C TYR A 156 11.64 -9.72 7.33
N LEU A 157 12.63 -9.85 8.20
CA LEU A 157 13.83 -9.04 8.25
C LEU A 157 15.04 -9.98 8.26
N THR A 158 15.90 -9.91 7.23
CA THR A 158 17.18 -10.63 7.22
C THR A 158 18.34 -9.65 7.24
N ALA A 159 19.41 -10.04 7.92
CA ALA A 159 20.65 -9.28 7.97
C ALA A 159 21.82 -10.21 7.65
N ASP A 160 22.43 -10.00 6.49
CA ASP A 160 23.55 -10.77 5.97
C ASP A 160 24.84 -9.97 6.14
N VAL A 161 25.81 -10.53 6.85
CA VAL A 161 27.08 -9.87 7.22
C VAL A 161 28.25 -10.61 6.63
N ARG A 162 29.15 -9.90 5.94
CA ARG A 162 30.43 -10.45 5.46
C ARG A 162 31.59 -9.46 5.64
N SER A 163 32.81 -9.98 5.73
CA SER A 163 34.01 -9.14 5.57
C SER A 163 34.13 -8.66 4.13
N ALA A 164 34.36 -7.36 3.96
CA ALA A 164 34.60 -6.69 2.70
C ALA A 164 36.10 -6.42 2.45
N ASP A 165 36.95 -6.51 3.48
CA ASP A 165 38.39 -6.24 3.41
C ASP A 165 39.28 -7.49 3.44
N GLY A 166 38.68 -8.68 3.60
CA GLY A 166 39.37 -9.97 3.68
C GLY A 166 39.88 -10.34 5.08
N ALA A 167 39.75 -9.46 6.07
CA ALA A 167 40.05 -9.75 7.47
C ALA A 167 38.91 -10.54 8.16
N ALA A 168 39.17 -11.02 9.37
CA ALA A 168 38.15 -11.65 10.19
C ALA A 168 37.70 -10.69 11.30
N HIS A 169 36.43 -10.31 11.29
CA HIS A 169 35.85 -9.36 12.25
C HIS A 169 34.97 -10.08 13.26
N ASP A 170 35.04 -9.66 14.52
CA ASP A 170 34.04 -10.04 15.52
C ASP A 170 32.78 -9.20 15.31
N VAL A 171 31.66 -9.81 14.95
CA VAL A 171 30.43 -9.07 14.62
C VAL A 171 29.25 -9.54 15.46
N LYS A 172 28.56 -8.57 16.07
CA LYS A 172 27.29 -8.77 16.76
C LYS A 172 26.22 -7.86 16.16
N LEU A 173 24.99 -8.32 16.10
CA LEU A 173 23.83 -7.54 15.64
C LEU A 173 22.79 -7.42 16.73
N TYR A 174 22.33 -6.20 17.01
CA TYR A 174 21.25 -5.90 17.92
C TYR A 174 20.05 -5.39 17.15
N PHE A 175 18.87 -5.90 17.49
CA PHE A 175 17.59 -5.42 17.00
C PHE A 175 16.61 -5.24 18.14
N ASP A 176 15.88 -4.13 18.18
CA ASP A 176 14.69 -3.99 19.03
C ASP A 176 13.50 -3.43 18.24
N ILE A 177 12.31 -3.71 18.74
CA ILE A 177 11.11 -2.91 18.46
C ILE A 177 10.51 -2.44 19.78
N SER A 178 9.76 -1.34 19.74
CA SER A 178 9.12 -0.75 20.91
C SER A 178 7.63 -1.10 21.04
N GLY A 179 7.04 -0.75 22.19
CA GLY A 179 5.61 -0.97 22.47
C GLY A 179 4.63 -0.29 21.50
N GLU A 180 5.04 0.79 20.80
CA GLU A 180 4.19 1.54 19.86
C GLU A 180 3.64 0.68 18.71
N TRP A 181 4.26 -0.47 18.40
CA TRP A 181 3.75 -1.40 17.40
C TRP A 181 2.38 -1.98 17.75
N ALA A 182 1.97 -1.94 19.02
CA ALA A 182 0.72 -2.54 19.50
C ALA A 182 -0.47 -1.57 19.59
N HIS A 183 -0.25 -0.24 19.63
CA HIS A 183 -1.35 0.71 19.80
C HIS A 183 -1.00 2.15 19.41
N ALA A 184 -2.00 2.89 18.91
CA ALA A 184 -1.89 4.31 18.60
C ALA A 184 -2.06 5.26 19.80
N ASP A 185 -1.99 4.77 21.04
CA ASP A 185 -1.95 5.60 22.23
C ASP A 185 -0.79 5.12 23.09
N SER A 186 0.17 6.01 23.37
CA SER A 186 1.35 5.67 24.15
C SER A 186 1.02 5.46 25.64
N GLY A 187 -0.17 5.91 26.09
CA GLY A 187 -0.69 5.63 27.42
C GLY A 187 -1.31 4.23 27.56
N THR A 188 -1.52 3.50 26.45
CA THR A 188 -2.09 2.15 26.50
C THR A 188 -1.14 1.18 27.18
N SER A 189 -1.64 0.49 28.20
CA SER A 189 -0.93 -0.61 28.85
C SER A 189 -0.82 -1.80 27.90
N ILE A 190 0.36 -2.41 27.80
CA ILE A 190 0.61 -3.63 27.04
C ILE A 190 1.13 -4.73 27.96
N GLY A 191 0.67 -5.96 27.73
CA GLY A 191 1.22 -7.19 28.31
C GLY A 191 2.10 -7.91 27.30
N TRP A 192 3.03 -8.74 27.77
CA TRP A 192 3.99 -9.42 26.92
C TRP A 192 4.41 -10.82 27.38
N ALA A 193 4.84 -11.61 26.41
CA ALA A 193 5.36 -12.95 26.61
C ALA A 193 6.65 -13.16 25.81
N ALA A 194 7.47 -14.09 26.30
CA ALA A 194 8.56 -14.67 25.54
C ALA A 194 8.32 -16.18 25.44
N GLU A 195 8.29 -16.72 24.22
CA GLU A 195 7.95 -18.11 23.95
C GLU A 195 9.00 -18.76 23.06
N GLN A 196 9.29 -20.03 23.34
CA GLN A 196 10.01 -20.90 22.41
C GLN A 196 8.99 -21.59 21.50
N VAL A 197 9.09 -21.32 20.21
CA VAL A 197 8.21 -21.87 19.19
C VAL A 197 8.95 -22.95 18.42
N SER A 198 8.52 -24.20 18.56
CA SER A 198 9.08 -25.31 17.78
C SER A 198 8.69 -25.19 16.31
N GLY A 199 9.68 -25.15 15.42
CA GLY A 199 9.49 -25.02 13.98
C GLY A 199 9.15 -26.34 13.29
N ALA A 200 8.67 -26.25 12.05
CA ALA A 200 8.60 -27.40 11.15
C ALA A 200 10.03 -27.76 10.68
N GLY A 201 10.40 -29.05 10.69
CA GLY A 201 11.71 -29.51 10.18
C GLY A 201 12.89 -29.34 11.15
N GLY A 202 12.66 -29.09 12.44
CA GLY A 202 13.69 -29.17 13.49
C GLY A 202 14.38 -27.83 13.87
N GLY A 203 14.09 -26.74 13.17
CA GLY A 203 14.43 -25.39 13.64
C GLY A 203 13.49 -24.94 14.76
N SER A 204 13.91 -24.06 15.65
CA SER A 204 13.06 -23.42 16.66
C SER A 204 13.20 -21.90 16.59
N LEU A 205 12.20 -21.17 17.08
CA LEU A 205 12.18 -19.71 17.11
C LEU A 205 12.04 -19.24 18.55
N THR A 206 12.62 -18.09 18.86
CA THR A 206 12.24 -17.31 20.02
C THR A 206 11.28 -16.22 19.56
N SER A 207 10.08 -16.15 20.15
CA SER A 207 9.11 -15.09 19.89
C SER A 207 8.97 -14.21 21.12
N LEU A 208 9.09 -12.90 20.94
CA LEU A 208 8.71 -11.88 21.90
C LEU A 208 7.39 -11.28 21.39
N SER A 209 6.30 -11.48 22.12
CA SER A 209 4.97 -11.04 21.70
C SER A 209 4.36 -10.12 22.73
N PHE A 210 3.53 -9.19 22.27
CA PHE A 210 2.86 -8.25 23.15
C PHE A 210 1.53 -7.78 22.57
N SER A 211 0.62 -7.45 23.48
CA SER A 211 -0.77 -7.10 23.17
C SER A 211 -1.21 -5.96 24.08
N PRO A 212 -2.08 -5.06 23.59
CA PRO A 212 -2.69 -4.04 24.44
C PRO A 212 -3.65 -4.71 25.44
N ASP A 213 -3.64 -4.21 26.68
CA ASP A 213 -4.46 -4.68 27.79
C ASP A 213 -5.79 -3.89 27.85
N GLY A 214 -6.89 -4.58 28.16
CA GLY A 214 -8.20 -3.96 28.37
C GLY A 214 -8.85 -3.28 27.15
N THR A 215 -8.48 -3.65 25.92
CA THR A 215 -8.94 -2.96 24.70
C THR A 215 -10.18 -3.54 24.05
N LYS A 216 -10.78 -2.75 23.16
CA LYS A 216 -11.96 -3.15 22.37
C LYS A 216 -11.53 -3.94 21.15
N THR A 217 -12.09 -5.13 20.98
CA THR A 217 -11.97 -5.92 19.75
C THR A 217 -12.72 -5.23 18.61
N LEU A 218 -12.17 -5.30 17.39
CA LEU A 218 -12.74 -4.70 16.18
C LEU A 218 -12.92 -3.18 16.26
N ALA A 219 -11.94 -2.48 16.84
CA ALA A 219 -11.92 -1.03 16.95
C ALA A 219 -10.55 -0.45 16.58
N GLU A 220 -10.54 0.81 16.16
CA GLU A 220 -9.34 1.54 15.80
C GLU A 220 -9.08 2.72 16.74
N ASN A 221 -7.80 3.06 16.87
CA ASN A 221 -7.35 4.35 17.36
C ASN A 221 -6.24 4.80 16.40
N GLY A 222 -6.35 6.01 15.83
CA GLY A 222 -5.35 6.55 14.90
C GLY A 222 -4.98 5.58 13.77
N ASP A 223 -5.97 4.90 13.19
CA ASP A 223 -5.85 3.87 12.15
C ASP A 223 -5.10 2.58 12.53
N MET A 224 -4.74 2.41 13.80
CA MET A 224 -4.18 1.17 14.32
C MET A 224 -5.26 0.38 15.06
N ALA A 225 -5.22 -0.95 14.91
CA ALA A 225 -6.10 -1.85 15.65
C ALA A 225 -5.88 -1.66 17.15
N THR A 226 -6.96 -1.57 17.91
CA THR A 226 -6.85 -1.53 19.37
C THR A 226 -6.69 -2.92 19.97
N TRP A 227 -6.78 -4.00 19.20
CA TRP A 227 -6.66 -5.39 19.67
C TRP A 227 -5.73 -6.22 18.80
N GLY A 228 -5.31 -7.39 19.31
CA GLY A 228 -4.43 -8.32 18.62
C GLY A 228 -3.05 -8.41 19.28
N THR A 229 -2.13 -9.10 18.62
CA THR A 229 -0.80 -9.41 19.15
C THR A 229 0.26 -9.05 18.14
N VAL A 230 1.20 -8.22 18.55
CA VAL A 230 2.45 -8.03 17.83
C VAL A 230 3.32 -9.26 18.08
N VAL A 231 3.80 -9.87 17.00
CA VAL A 231 4.67 -11.05 17.04
C VAL A 231 6.03 -10.64 16.47
N TRP A 232 7.06 -10.65 17.32
CA TRP A 232 8.44 -10.35 16.95
C TRP A 232 9.31 -11.56 17.22
N SER A 233 9.75 -12.23 16.15
CA SER A 233 10.37 -13.56 16.24
C SER A 233 11.77 -13.57 15.63
N ALA A 234 12.68 -14.35 16.21
CA ALA A 234 14.00 -14.64 15.69
C ALA A 234 14.22 -16.15 15.55
N THR A 235 14.87 -16.57 14.46
CA THR A 235 15.31 -17.97 14.29
C THR A 235 16.39 -18.31 15.31
N ASN A 236 16.18 -19.37 16.09
CA ASN A 236 17.15 -19.79 17.10
C ASN A 236 18.45 -20.25 16.45
N ARG A 237 19.55 -19.82 17.06
CA ARG A 237 20.92 -20.20 16.69
C ARG A 237 21.84 -20.02 17.88
N SER A 238 23.03 -20.60 17.80
CA SER A 238 24.09 -20.25 18.73
C SER A 238 24.41 -18.75 18.65
N GLY A 239 24.64 -18.13 19.80
CA GLY A 239 24.88 -16.69 19.92
C GLY A 239 23.61 -15.83 19.97
N LEU A 240 22.40 -16.40 19.83
CA LEU A 240 21.16 -15.65 20.03
C LEU A 240 20.88 -15.46 21.53
N THR A 241 20.70 -14.22 21.93
CA THR A 241 20.14 -13.83 23.23
C THR A 241 19.03 -12.81 23.02
N TRP A 242 18.17 -12.62 24.01
CA TRP A 242 17.00 -11.75 23.91
C TRP A 242 16.66 -11.15 25.27
N GLN A 243 15.88 -10.07 25.29
CA GLN A 243 15.37 -9.48 26.51
C GLN A 243 14.15 -8.61 26.23
N ILE A 244 13.19 -8.63 27.15
CA ILE A 244 12.09 -7.66 27.21
C ILE A 244 12.33 -6.78 28.44
N GLY A 245 12.36 -5.46 28.26
CA GLY A 245 12.61 -4.52 29.36
C GLY A 245 12.60 -3.06 28.91
N ALA A 246 12.98 -2.16 29.82
CA ALA A 246 13.12 -0.74 29.50
C ALA A 246 14.30 -0.50 28.55
N ASP A 247 14.11 0.36 27.55
CA ASP A 247 15.13 0.72 26.57
C ASP A 247 16.44 1.21 27.20
N THR A 248 16.34 2.00 28.27
CA THR A 248 17.48 2.52 29.05
C THR A 248 18.29 1.44 29.77
N ALA A 249 17.74 0.23 29.94
CA ALA A 249 18.47 -0.91 30.49
C ALA A 249 18.93 -1.88 29.39
N VAL A 250 18.06 -2.16 28.42
CA VAL A 250 18.29 -3.19 27.41
C VAL A 250 19.30 -2.73 26.35
N ARG A 251 19.20 -1.50 25.86
CA ARG A 251 20.11 -0.98 24.82
C ARG A 251 21.55 -0.87 25.32
N PRO A 252 21.85 -0.30 26.50
CA PRO A 252 23.23 -0.29 27.01
C PRO A 252 23.80 -1.68 27.25
N ALA A 253 23.02 -2.61 27.81
CA ALA A 253 23.46 -3.97 28.09
C ALA A 253 23.95 -4.71 26.83
N ALA A 254 23.24 -4.52 25.71
CA ALA A 254 23.65 -5.07 24.42
C ALA A 254 25.02 -4.55 23.94
N LEU A 255 25.38 -3.31 24.29
CA LEU A 255 26.64 -2.71 23.85
C LEU A 255 27.82 -3.05 24.77
N THR A 256 27.59 -3.20 26.08
CA THR A 256 28.65 -3.47 27.06
C THR A 256 28.96 -4.95 27.21
N ASP A 257 27.93 -5.78 27.33
CA ASP A 257 28.08 -7.18 27.72
C ASP A 257 28.19 -8.10 26.49
N GLY A 258 27.87 -7.56 25.31
CA GLY A 258 27.83 -8.28 24.04
C GLY A 258 26.80 -9.43 24.05
N LYS A 259 25.81 -9.37 24.94
CA LYS A 259 24.69 -10.30 25.09
C LYS A 259 23.55 -9.68 25.89
N LEU A 260 22.36 -10.26 25.76
CA LEU A 260 21.18 -9.91 26.56
C LEU A 260 20.91 -10.93 27.66
N ALA A 261 20.15 -10.53 28.68
CA ALA A 261 19.96 -11.32 29.91
C ALA A 261 19.10 -12.59 29.76
N GLY A 262 18.36 -12.75 28.66
CA GLY A 262 17.42 -13.86 28.49
C GLY A 262 16.22 -13.77 29.43
N SER A 263 15.82 -12.54 29.78
CA SER A 263 14.80 -12.27 30.80
C SER A 263 13.61 -11.48 30.26
N VAL A 264 12.49 -11.62 30.95
CA VAL A 264 11.28 -10.83 30.74
C VAL A 264 11.11 -9.88 31.92
N ASP A 265 10.91 -8.58 31.67
CA ASP A 265 10.47 -7.65 32.72
C ASP A 265 9.13 -8.11 33.29
N SER A 266 9.11 -8.42 34.59
CA SER A 266 7.91 -8.90 35.29
C SER A 266 6.91 -7.79 35.61
N ARG A 267 7.29 -6.51 35.47
CA ARG A 267 6.37 -5.38 35.59
C ARG A 267 5.56 -5.30 34.30
N GLN A 268 4.48 -6.06 34.23
CA GLN A 268 3.48 -6.01 33.16
C GLN A 268 2.06 -6.23 33.71
N PRO A 269 1.03 -5.66 33.07
CA PRO A 269 1.12 -4.77 31.91
C PRO A 269 1.70 -3.39 32.27
N ARG A 270 2.32 -2.69 31.32
CA ARG A 270 2.80 -1.30 31.47
C ARG A 270 2.40 -0.45 30.28
N ALA A 271 2.17 0.84 30.52
CA ALA A 271 1.95 1.80 29.45
C ALA A 271 3.15 1.82 28.48
N ILE A 272 2.88 2.01 27.18
CA ILE A 272 3.92 2.11 26.14
C ILE A 272 4.94 3.22 26.46
N ASN A 273 4.53 4.29 27.14
CA ASN A 273 5.43 5.37 27.56
C ASN A 273 6.04 5.22 28.98
N ASP A 274 5.72 4.16 29.73
CA ASP A 274 6.32 3.89 31.04
C ASP A 274 7.59 3.06 30.90
N ALA A 275 8.76 3.68 31.13
CA ALA A 275 10.08 3.07 30.99
C ALA A 275 10.16 2.25 29.68
N TRP A 276 10.10 3.01 28.58
CA TRP A 276 9.84 2.61 27.20
C TRP A 276 10.16 1.13 26.93
N PRO A 277 9.14 0.24 26.90
CA PRO A 277 9.35 -1.18 26.75
C PRO A 277 9.87 -1.50 25.35
N VAL A 278 10.98 -2.22 25.28
CA VAL A 278 11.58 -2.75 24.05
C VAL A 278 11.69 -4.27 24.09
N PHE A 279 11.58 -4.86 22.91
CA PHE A 279 11.58 -6.29 22.65
C PHE A 279 12.80 -6.61 21.80
N ALA A 280 13.90 -7.02 22.44
CA ALA A 280 15.20 -7.03 21.82
C ALA A 280 15.73 -8.45 21.54
N PHE A 281 16.36 -8.59 20.38
CA PHE A 281 17.21 -9.71 19.99
C PHE A 281 18.66 -9.24 19.80
N HIS A 282 19.59 -10.07 20.23
CA HIS A 282 21.02 -9.86 20.04
C HIS A 282 21.66 -11.13 19.48
N PHE A 283 22.30 -11.03 18.32
CA PHE A 283 22.97 -12.10 17.61
C PHE A 283 24.48 -11.93 17.72
N ASP A 284 25.16 -12.87 18.37
CA ASP A 284 26.61 -13.02 18.22
C ASP A 284 26.91 -13.89 16.99
N LEU A 285 27.46 -13.27 15.94
CA LEU A 285 27.84 -13.96 14.70
C LEU A 285 29.27 -14.51 14.76
N GLY A 286 30.02 -14.20 15.82
CA GLY A 286 31.42 -14.54 16.00
C GLY A 286 32.33 -13.91 14.94
N ARG A 287 33.37 -14.65 14.55
CA ARG A 287 34.38 -14.24 13.56
C ARG A 287 33.83 -14.36 12.13
N VAL A 288 33.31 -13.27 11.59
CA VAL A 288 32.82 -13.17 10.21
C VAL A 288 33.99 -12.98 9.24
N ARG A 289 33.94 -13.67 8.10
CA ARG A 289 34.89 -13.59 6.98
C ARG A 289 34.13 -13.35 5.67
N ALA A 290 34.69 -13.74 4.52
CA ALA A 290 34.05 -13.54 3.21
C ALA A 290 32.70 -14.27 3.03
N SER A 291 32.49 -15.41 3.70
CA SER A 291 31.19 -16.10 3.68
C SER A 291 30.21 -15.39 4.59
N ALA A 292 29.07 -14.98 4.03
CA ALA A 292 28.04 -14.27 4.78
C ALA A 292 27.50 -15.10 5.95
N GLN A 293 27.28 -14.44 7.08
CA GLN A 293 26.54 -14.95 8.23
C GLN A 293 25.20 -14.21 8.31
N GLN A 294 24.11 -14.95 8.54
CA GLN A 294 22.76 -14.39 8.47
C GLN A 294 22.04 -14.39 9.83
N ALA A 295 21.43 -13.26 10.19
CA ALA A 295 20.38 -13.18 11.20
C ALA A 295 19.01 -13.12 10.52
N VAL A 296 18.04 -13.88 11.06
CA VAL A 296 16.68 -14.00 10.51
C VAL A 296 15.67 -13.64 11.58
N LEU A 297 14.85 -12.63 11.30
CA LEU A 297 13.75 -12.17 12.13
C LEU A 297 12.46 -12.09 11.31
N SER A 298 11.33 -12.02 12.01
CA SER A 298 10.05 -11.61 11.43
C SER A 298 9.25 -10.73 12.39
N VAL A 299 8.45 -9.83 11.82
CA VAL A 299 7.49 -9.00 12.55
C VAL A 299 6.09 -9.22 12.00
N GLY A 300 5.11 -9.19 12.88
CA GLY A 300 3.73 -9.52 12.59
C GLY A 300 2.74 -8.75 13.45
N HIS A 301 1.53 -8.58 12.93
CA HIS A 301 0.38 -8.19 13.75
C HIS A 301 -0.76 -9.18 13.52
N VAL A 302 -1.01 -10.04 14.51
CA VAL A 302 -1.99 -11.13 14.44
C VAL A 302 -3.28 -10.69 15.14
N ARG A 303 -4.43 -10.92 14.52
CA ARG A 303 -5.75 -10.58 15.07
C ARG A 303 -6.72 -11.74 14.90
N GLU A 304 -7.45 -12.04 15.97
CA GLU A 304 -8.55 -13.00 15.97
C GLU A 304 -9.68 -12.40 16.83
N PRO A 305 -10.83 -11.99 16.26
CA PRO A 305 -11.20 -11.92 14.83
C PRO A 305 -10.39 -10.86 14.06
N ALA A 306 -10.47 -10.90 12.72
CA ALA A 306 -9.79 -9.93 11.84
C ALA A 306 -10.68 -8.74 11.46
N VAL A 307 -11.93 -9.02 11.06
CA VAL A 307 -12.97 -8.04 10.71
C VAL A 307 -14.34 -8.53 11.22
N SER A 308 -15.36 -7.67 11.20
CA SER A 308 -16.75 -8.12 11.31
C SER A 308 -17.52 -7.89 10.02
N TYR A 309 -18.52 -8.74 9.77
CA TYR A 309 -19.47 -8.63 8.68
C TYR A 309 -20.89 -8.80 9.22
N LEU A 310 -21.73 -7.77 9.08
CA LEU A 310 -23.10 -7.68 9.60
C LEU A 310 -23.19 -8.10 11.08
N GLY A 311 -22.25 -7.58 11.89
CA GLY A 311 -22.14 -7.87 13.32
C GLY A 311 -21.51 -9.23 13.66
N THR A 312 -21.22 -10.08 12.67
CA THR A 312 -20.56 -11.37 12.88
C THR A 312 -19.03 -11.23 12.77
N PRO A 313 -18.26 -11.51 13.83
CA PRO A 313 -16.81 -11.52 13.74
C PRO A 313 -16.29 -12.65 12.83
N LEU A 314 -15.45 -12.30 11.85
CA LEU A 314 -14.85 -13.26 10.93
C LEU A 314 -13.41 -13.60 11.36
N PRO A 315 -13.06 -14.90 11.43
CA PRO A 315 -11.68 -15.30 11.67
C PRO A 315 -10.78 -14.95 10.46
N PRO A 316 -9.50 -14.61 10.69
CA PRO A 316 -8.55 -14.46 9.59
C PRO A 316 -8.36 -15.79 8.85
N LEU A 317 -8.11 -15.73 7.53
CA LEU A 317 -8.05 -16.93 6.69
C LEU A 317 -6.92 -17.89 7.11
N TRP A 318 -5.83 -17.37 7.69
CA TRP A 318 -4.71 -18.22 8.14
C TRP A 318 -5.14 -19.27 9.18
N LYS A 319 -6.22 -19.03 9.93
CA LYS A 319 -6.79 -19.99 10.89
C LYS A 319 -7.33 -21.25 10.24
N SER A 320 -7.63 -21.21 8.94
CA SER A 320 -8.01 -22.38 8.15
C SER A 320 -6.82 -23.34 7.93
N TYR A 321 -5.58 -22.86 8.08
CA TYR A 321 -4.35 -23.64 7.81
C TYR A 321 -3.53 -23.94 9.05
N TRP A 322 -3.63 -23.10 10.09
CA TRP A 322 -2.89 -23.27 11.35
C TRP A 322 -3.79 -23.07 12.56
N ALA A 323 -3.65 -23.97 13.54
CA ALA A 323 -4.42 -23.90 14.78
C ALA A 323 -4.08 -22.68 15.65
N SER A 324 -2.86 -22.17 15.54
CA SER A 324 -2.36 -21.03 16.32
C SER A 324 -1.32 -20.24 15.54
N TRP A 325 -1.13 -18.97 15.93
CA TRP A 325 -0.14 -18.10 15.30
C TRP A 325 1.29 -18.62 15.50
N GLN A 326 1.59 -19.35 16.59
CA GLN A 326 2.90 -19.97 16.81
C GLN A 326 3.21 -20.98 15.69
N LYS A 327 2.24 -21.83 15.30
CA LYS A 327 2.42 -22.78 14.19
C LYS A 327 2.56 -22.08 12.84
N MET A 328 1.86 -20.96 12.65
CA MET A 328 1.99 -20.13 11.47
C MET A 328 3.37 -19.46 11.40
N ALA A 329 3.86 -18.88 12.50
CA ALA A 329 5.19 -18.26 12.58
C ALA A 329 6.32 -19.27 12.37
N ALA A 330 6.20 -20.46 12.98
CA ALA A 330 7.07 -21.62 12.72
C ALA A 330 7.13 -21.97 11.23
N PHE A 331 5.98 -22.07 10.56
CA PHE A 331 5.92 -22.31 9.12
C PHE A 331 6.57 -21.18 8.33
N PHE A 332 6.25 -19.92 8.66
CA PHE A 332 6.76 -18.74 7.96
C PHE A 332 8.30 -18.72 7.99
N HIS A 333 8.93 -18.81 9.16
CA HIS A 333 10.40 -18.87 9.22
C HIS A 333 11.00 -20.07 8.45
N GLY A 334 10.35 -21.24 8.48
CA GLY A 334 10.77 -22.40 7.69
C GLY A 334 10.61 -22.22 6.17
N ASP A 335 9.70 -21.33 5.74
CA ASP A 335 9.42 -21.04 4.34
C ASP A 335 10.33 -19.93 3.75
N LEU A 336 11.18 -19.29 4.55
CA LEU A 336 11.99 -18.12 4.12
C LEU A 336 12.71 -18.33 2.77
N THR A 337 13.41 -19.45 2.59
CA THR A 337 14.19 -19.69 1.35
C THR A 337 13.27 -19.83 0.13
N THR A 338 12.12 -20.50 0.29
CA THR A 338 11.17 -20.68 -0.79
C THR A 338 10.40 -19.38 -1.07
N ALA A 339 10.04 -18.63 -0.02
CA ALA A 339 9.45 -17.29 -0.10
C ALA A 339 10.39 -16.33 -0.82
N ALA A 340 11.68 -16.31 -0.49
CA ALA A 340 12.67 -15.52 -1.19
C ALA A 340 12.74 -15.90 -2.68
N THR A 341 12.70 -17.19 -3.01
CA THR A 341 12.74 -17.65 -4.41
C THR A 341 11.49 -17.19 -5.20
N ARG A 342 10.29 -17.41 -4.65
CA ARG A 342 9.02 -17.03 -5.30
C ARG A 342 8.88 -15.54 -5.48
N THR A 343 9.16 -14.77 -4.43
CA THR A 343 9.08 -13.30 -4.47
C THR A 343 10.14 -12.69 -5.37
N ALA A 344 11.34 -13.30 -5.50
CA ALA A 344 12.34 -12.86 -6.48
C ALA A 344 11.89 -13.14 -7.92
N ALA A 345 11.15 -14.22 -8.16
CA ALA A 345 10.54 -14.47 -9.46
C ALA A 345 9.44 -13.44 -9.76
N LEU A 346 8.60 -13.11 -8.77
CA LEU A 346 7.58 -12.05 -8.90
C LEU A 346 8.21 -10.69 -9.17
N ASP A 347 9.24 -10.30 -8.43
CA ASP A 347 9.97 -9.04 -8.66
C ASP A 347 10.56 -8.95 -10.07
N ARG A 348 11.17 -10.03 -10.56
CA ARG A 348 11.67 -10.09 -11.95
C ARG A 348 10.54 -10.01 -12.96
N LYS A 349 9.41 -10.66 -12.71
CA LYS A 349 8.21 -10.59 -13.56
C LYS A 349 7.71 -9.16 -13.67
N VAL A 350 7.49 -8.48 -12.53
CA VAL A 350 7.08 -7.06 -12.48
C VAL A 350 8.07 -6.20 -13.27
N ARG A 351 9.37 -6.27 -12.97
CA ARG A 351 10.39 -5.45 -13.63
C ARG A 351 10.42 -5.68 -15.14
N THR A 352 10.37 -6.95 -15.58
CA THR A 352 10.48 -7.31 -17.00
C THR A 352 9.23 -6.89 -17.78
N GLU A 353 8.05 -7.28 -17.31
CA GLU A 353 6.80 -6.97 -18.00
C GLU A 353 6.53 -5.46 -17.99
N ALA A 354 6.78 -4.77 -16.87
CA ALA A 354 6.56 -3.32 -16.80
C ALA A 354 7.55 -2.57 -17.69
N THR A 355 8.81 -2.99 -17.74
CA THR A 355 9.78 -2.38 -18.67
C THR A 355 9.34 -2.55 -20.12
N ALA A 356 8.79 -3.71 -20.49
CA ALA A 356 8.25 -3.94 -21.83
C ALA A 356 6.97 -3.13 -22.09
N ALA A 357 6.15 -2.89 -21.06
CA ALA A 357 4.88 -2.18 -21.19
C ALA A 357 5.05 -0.66 -21.33
N GLY A 358 5.91 -0.04 -20.51
CA GLY A 358 6.06 1.41 -20.38
C GLY A 358 7.47 1.90 -20.04
N GLY A 359 8.50 1.06 -20.19
CA GLY A 359 9.89 1.43 -19.93
C GLY A 359 10.33 1.36 -18.46
N ALA A 360 11.59 1.72 -18.20
CA ALA A 360 12.22 1.55 -16.88
C ALA A 360 11.58 2.41 -15.78
N LYS A 361 11.12 3.62 -16.11
CA LYS A 361 10.42 4.51 -15.17
C LYS A 361 9.08 3.93 -14.74
N TYR A 362 8.32 3.38 -15.67
CA TYR A 362 7.09 2.65 -15.35
C TYR A 362 7.35 1.44 -14.46
N ALA A 363 8.40 0.65 -14.76
CA ALA A 363 8.79 -0.48 -13.92
C ALA A 363 9.16 -0.06 -12.48
N ALA A 364 9.73 1.13 -12.30
CA ALA A 364 10.02 1.68 -10.98
C ALA A 364 8.75 2.04 -10.20
N LEU A 365 7.75 2.64 -10.86
CA LEU A 365 6.45 2.94 -10.25
C LEU A 365 5.72 1.65 -9.82
N CYS A 366 5.71 0.62 -10.68
CA CYS A 366 5.13 -0.68 -10.32
C CYS A 366 5.83 -1.35 -9.12
N ALA A 367 7.16 -1.13 -8.96
CA ALA A 367 7.90 -1.63 -7.82
C ALA A 367 7.49 -0.98 -6.49
N LEU A 368 7.01 0.27 -6.51
CA LEU A 368 6.47 0.95 -5.32
C LEU A 368 5.04 0.48 -4.99
N ALA A 369 4.22 0.22 -6.00
CA ALA A 369 2.78 0.05 -5.85
C ALA A 369 2.34 -1.34 -5.31
N LEU A 370 2.99 -2.44 -5.72
CA LEU A 370 2.45 -3.80 -5.49
C LEU A 370 2.17 -4.11 -4.00
N ARG A 371 3.17 -3.92 -3.14
CA ARG A 371 3.03 -4.19 -1.70
C ARG A 371 2.05 -3.25 -1.02
N GLN A 372 2.01 -1.99 -1.44
CA GLN A 372 1.08 -1.01 -0.87
C GLN A 372 -0.37 -1.40 -1.16
N ALA A 373 -0.68 -1.77 -2.41
CA ALA A 373 -2.03 -2.19 -2.80
C ALA A 373 -2.48 -3.45 -2.07
N TYR A 374 -1.66 -4.51 -2.04
CA TYR A 374 -1.98 -5.72 -1.30
C TYR A 374 -2.02 -5.50 0.23
N GLY A 375 -1.19 -4.59 0.73
CA GLY A 375 -1.11 -4.23 2.14
C GLY A 375 -2.38 -3.58 2.69
N ALA A 376 -3.31 -3.14 1.85
CA ALA A 376 -4.61 -2.63 2.28
C ALA A 376 -5.69 -3.73 2.42
N THR A 377 -5.36 -4.99 2.13
CA THR A 377 -6.34 -6.08 2.11
C THR A 377 -6.17 -7.04 3.28
N GLU A 378 -7.26 -7.66 3.72
CA GLU A 378 -7.30 -8.64 4.80
C GLU A 378 -8.10 -9.87 4.33
N LEU A 379 -7.46 -11.05 4.39
CA LEU A 379 -8.09 -12.32 4.02
C LEU A 379 -8.77 -12.94 5.24
N VAL A 380 -10.04 -13.29 5.10
CA VAL A 380 -10.87 -13.85 6.16
C VAL A 380 -11.57 -15.13 5.71
N SER A 381 -12.09 -15.90 6.67
CA SER A 381 -12.92 -17.08 6.39
C SER A 381 -14.36 -16.80 6.77
N ARG A 382 -15.26 -16.86 5.78
CA ARG A 382 -16.71 -16.80 5.95
C ARG A 382 -17.27 -18.20 5.74
N ASP A 383 -17.67 -18.87 6.82
CA ASP A 383 -18.18 -20.25 6.80
C ASP A 383 -17.25 -21.26 6.07
N GLY A 384 -15.94 -21.05 6.16
CA GLY A 384 -14.93 -21.88 5.48
C GLY A 384 -14.57 -21.44 4.06
N ALA A 385 -15.32 -20.49 3.47
CA ALA A 385 -14.96 -19.88 2.20
C ALA A 385 -14.03 -18.67 2.41
N PRO A 386 -12.97 -18.51 1.60
CA PRO A 386 -12.09 -17.36 1.69
C PRO A 386 -12.78 -16.12 1.11
N TRP A 387 -12.69 -14.99 1.82
CA TRP A 387 -13.03 -13.65 1.34
C TRP A 387 -11.83 -12.72 1.53
N ALA A 388 -11.80 -11.62 0.78
CA ALA A 388 -10.89 -10.50 1.00
C ALA A 388 -11.69 -9.23 1.27
N LEU A 389 -11.35 -8.48 2.31
CA LEU A 389 -11.86 -7.12 2.52
C LEU A 389 -10.72 -6.13 2.34
N LEU A 390 -11.05 -4.94 1.86
CA LEU A 390 -10.11 -3.84 1.64
C LEU A 390 -10.38 -2.73 2.65
N LYS A 391 -9.34 -2.19 3.28
CA LYS A 391 -9.45 -0.96 4.07
C LYS A 391 -9.26 0.24 3.15
N GLU A 392 -10.16 1.20 3.23
CA GLU A 392 -9.96 2.52 2.66
C GLU A 392 -8.93 3.31 3.51
N ILE A 393 -7.65 3.09 3.24
CA ILE A 393 -6.56 3.75 3.96
C ILE A 393 -6.49 5.23 3.56
N SER A 394 -6.28 6.12 4.54
CA SER A 394 -5.97 7.55 4.36
C SER A 394 -7.08 8.41 3.71
N SER A 395 -8.33 8.05 3.96
CA SER A 395 -9.53 8.89 3.73
C SER A 395 -10.53 8.62 4.88
N ASP A 396 -11.77 8.19 4.62
CA ASP A 396 -12.80 8.07 5.67
C ASP A 396 -12.76 6.73 6.42
N GLY A 397 -11.95 5.78 5.94
CA GLY A 397 -11.67 4.54 6.66
C GLY A 397 -12.72 3.45 6.47
N ASN A 398 -13.55 3.54 5.43
CA ASN A 398 -14.65 2.60 5.17
C ASN A 398 -14.13 1.19 4.81
N VAL A 399 -15.04 0.21 4.85
CA VAL A 399 -14.75 -1.20 4.58
C VAL A 399 -15.18 -1.57 3.17
N SER A 400 -14.21 -1.97 2.34
CA SER A 400 -14.42 -2.42 0.97
C SER A 400 -15.18 -1.40 0.11
N SER A 401 -14.79 -0.13 0.18
CA SER A 401 -15.34 0.92 -0.67
C SER A 401 -15.11 0.58 -2.16
N ILE A 402 -16.18 0.63 -2.94
CA ILE A 402 -16.22 0.15 -4.32
C ILE A 402 -15.40 1.08 -5.21
N ASP A 403 -15.55 2.40 -5.06
CA ASP A 403 -14.79 3.42 -5.77
C ASP A 403 -13.30 3.47 -5.42
N VAL A 404 -12.88 2.84 -4.32
CA VAL A 404 -11.46 2.64 -3.96
C VAL A 404 -10.94 1.30 -4.47
N THR A 405 -11.78 0.27 -4.50
CA THR A 405 -11.44 -1.05 -5.04
C THR A 405 -11.30 -0.99 -6.56
N TYR A 406 -12.13 -0.21 -7.25
CA TYR A 406 -12.11 -0.03 -8.69
C TYR A 406 -10.77 0.49 -9.24
N PRO A 407 -10.20 1.61 -8.78
CA PRO A 407 -8.88 2.07 -9.19
C PRO A 407 -7.76 1.12 -8.77
N ALA A 408 -7.93 0.37 -7.68
CA ALA A 408 -6.96 -0.65 -7.26
C ALA A 408 -7.01 -1.92 -8.13
N MET A 409 -8.14 -2.21 -8.79
CA MET A 409 -8.38 -3.41 -9.61
C MET A 409 -7.22 -3.81 -10.55
N PRO A 410 -6.51 -2.91 -11.26
CA PRO A 410 -5.52 -3.33 -12.26
C PRO A 410 -4.42 -4.22 -11.70
N VAL A 411 -3.98 -4.01 -10.45
CA VAL A 411 -2.97 -4.87 -9.84
C VAL A 411 -3.51 -6.27 -9.57
N PHE A 412 -4.76 -6.41 -9.17
CA PHE A 412 -5.38 -7.71 -8.92
C PHE A 412 -5.69 -8.43 -10.23
N ALA A 413 -6.26 -7.72 -11.22
CA ALA A 413 -6.51 -8.26 -12.55
C ALA A 413 -5.21 -8.75 -13.23
N TRP A 414 -4.08 -8.08 -13.00
CA TRP A 414 -2.78 -8.54 -13.48
C TRP A 414 -2.18 -9.64 -12.58
N ALA A 415 -2.08 -9.46 -11.27
CA ALA A 415 -1.35 -10.38 -10.41
C ALA A 415 -2.10 -11.71 -10.20
N ASP A 416 -3.39 -11.63 -9.86
CA ASP A 416 -4.25 -12.75 -9.49
C ASP A 416 -5.74 -12.38 -9.69
N PRO A 417 -6.32 -12.65 -10.89
CA PRO A 417 -7.74 -12.43 -11.12
C PRO A 417 -8.64 -13.10 -10.09
N GLY A 418 -8.23 -14.23 -9.51
CA GLY A 418 -8.96 -14.90 -8.44
C GLY A 418 -9.06 -14.04 -7.18
N TYR A 419 -8.03 -13.24 -6.87
CA TYR A 419 -8.06 -12.30 -5.76
C TYR A 419 -9.08 -11.17 -5.95
N LEU A 420 -9.29 -10.72 -7.20
CA LEU A 420 -10.34 -9.74 -7.50
C LEU A 420 -11.73 -10.32 -7.21
N ALA A 421 -11.98 -11.60 -7.51
CA ALA A 421 -13.23 -12.25 -7.12
C ALA A 421 -13.40 -12.34 -5.59
N LEU A 422 -12.32 -12.54 -4.84
CA LEU A 422 -12.37 -12.52 -3.37
C LEU A 422 -12.75 -11.15 -2.80
N LEU A 423 -12.35 -10.07 -3.47
CA LEU A 423 -12.72 -8.69 -3.10
C LEU A 423 -14.18 -8.39 -3.47
N LEU A 424 -14.64 -8.84 -4.64
CA LEU A 424 -16.03 -8.66 -5.08
C LEU A 424 -17.03 -9.45 -4.22
N ALA A 425 -16.63 -10.61 -3.71
CA ALA A 425 -17.51 -11.52 -2.98
C ALA A 425 -18.28 -10.88 -1.81
N PRO A 426 -17.65 -10.18 -0.85
CA PRO A 426 -18.39 -9.55 0.25
C PRO A 426 -19.32 -8.41 -0.20
N MET A 427 -19.00 -7.70 -1.29
CA MET A 427 -19.84 -6.63 -1.82
C MET A 427 -21.10 -7.20 -2.48
N LEU A 428 -20.91 -8.18 -3.38
CA LEU A 428 -22.03 -8.89 -4.02
C LEU A 428 -22.93 -9.58 -2.99
N GLU A 429 -22.35 -10.25 -1.99
CA GLU A 429 -23.13 -10.91 -0.94
C GLU A 429 -23.94 -9.90 -0.11
N TYR A 430 -23.39 -8.70 0.15
CA TYR A 430 -24.10 -7.66 0.88
C TYR A 430 -25.27 -7.11 0.07
N ALA A 431 -25.06 -6.81 -1.21
CA ALA A 431 -26.12 -6.36 -2.11
C ALA A 431 -27.23 -7.40 -2.29
N GLU A 432 -26.87 -8.68 -2.38
CA GLU A 432 -27.82 -9.78 -2.62
C GLU A 432 -28.58 -10.19 -1.36
N HIS A 433 -27.89 -10.24 -0.23
CA HIS A 433 -28.38 -10.93 0.98
C HIS A 433 -28.19 -10.10 2.27
N GLY A 434 -27.43 -9.01 2.23
CA GLY A 434 -27.10 -8.16 3.37
C GLY A 434 -28.16 -7.13 3.73
N GLY A 435 -29.12 -6.85 2.85
CA GLY A 435 -30.25 -5.96 3.11
C GLY A 435 -30.10 -4.55 2.55
N TRP A 436 -29.27 -4.37 1.51
CA TRP A 436 -29.18 -3.12 0.77
C TRP A 436 -30.53 -2.74 0.13
N PRO A 437 -31.07 -1.52 0.38
CA PRO A 437 -32.44 -1.19 -0.03
C PRO A 437 -32.57 -0.43 -1.36
N LYS A 438 -31.47 -0.07 -2.04
CA LYS A 438 -31.52 0.78 -3.25
C LYS A 438 -31.32 0.00 -4.55
N GLU A 439 -31.69 0.63 -5.66
CA GLU A 439 -31.64 0.02 -7.00
C GLU A 439 -30.25 0.08 -7.66
N PHE A 440 -29.35 0.93 -7.15
CA PHE A 440 -27.95 1.06 -7.57
C PHE A 440 -27.02 0.34 -6.57
N ALA A 441 -25.74 0.18 -6.89
CA ALA A 441 -24.78 -0.47 -5.98
C ALA A 441 -24.47 0.39 -4.76
N GLU A 442 -24.23 -0.27 -3.63
CA GLU A 442 -23.72 0.37 -2.41
C GLU A 442 -22.36 1.04 -2.64
N HIS A 443 -21.96 1.95 -1.76
CA HIS A 443 -20.64 2.58 -1.77
C HIS A 443 -19.60 1.71 -1.05
N ASP A 444 -19.97 1.21 0.12
CA ASP A 444 -19.09 0.43 0.99
C ASP A 444 -19.88 -0.53 1.88
N LEU A 445 -19.17 -1.34 2.66
CA LEU A 445 -19.77 -2.32 3.56
C LEU A 445 -19.83 -1.85 5.01
N GLY A 446 -19.37 -0.65 5.32
CA GLY A 446 -19.43 -0.03 6.63
C GLY A 446 -18.50 1.19 6.76
N SER A 447 -18.97 2.20 7.48
CA SER A 447 -18.34 3.52 7.62
C SER A 447 -17.04 3.55 8.43
N SER A 448 -16.57 2.43 8.96
CA SER A 448 -15.32 2.37 9.73
C SER A 448 -14.74 0.96 9.78
N TYR A 449 -13.54 0.81 9.24
CA TYR A 449 -12.74 -0.40 9.35
C TYR A 449 -12.45 -0.69 10.83
N PRO A 450 -12.62 -1.95 11.28
CA PRO A 450 -12.77 -3.18 10.52
C PRO A 450 -14.22 -3.73 10.55
N ASN A 451 -15.21 -2.85 10.65
CA ASN A 451 -16.61 -3.22 10.83
C ASN A 451 -17.41 -3.05 9.54
N ALA A 452 -17.59 -4.15 8.79
CA ALA A 452 -18.54 -4.17 7.68
C ALA A 452 -19.97 -4.33 8.20
N ALA A 453 -20.53 -3.27 8.80
CA ALA A 453 -21.85 -3.27 9.43
C ALA A 453 -23.01 -3.24 8.42
N GLY A 454 -22.76 -2.83 7.18
CA GLY A 454 -23.76 -2.54 6.15
C GLY A 454 -24.48 -1.21 6.38
N HIS A 455 -25.23 -0.80 5.35
CA HIS A 455 -26.09 0.38 5.29
C HIS A 455 -27.55 -0.03 5.02
N ASN A 456 -28.11 -0.88 5.88
CA ASN A 456 -29.45 -1.45 5.67
C ASN A 456 -30.59 -0.42 5.78
N ASP A 457 -30.30 0.75 6.34
CA ASP A 457 -31.18 1.92 6.33
C ASP A 457 -31.08 2.73 5.02
N GLY A 458 -30.15 2.36 4.14
CA GLY A 458 -29.82 3.06 2.90
C GLY A 458 -29.07 4.37 3.14
N ASN A 459 -28.54 4.63 4.33
CA ASN A 459 -27.88 5.89 4.66
C ASN A 459 -26.36 5.78 4.53
N GLU A 460 -25.89 5.88 3.29
CA GLU A 460 -24.47 5.91 2.92
C GLU A 460 -24.14 7.12 2.03
N GLU A 461 -22.89 7.18 1.56
CA GLU A 461 -22.45 8.12 0.53
C GLU A 461 -22.88 7.68 -0.87
N ASP A 462 -24.06 8.14 -1.31
CA ASP A 462 -24.60 7.75 -2.61
C ASP A 462 -23.72 8.21 -3.79
N MET A 463 -23.15 7.24 -4.52
CA MET A 463 -22.56 7.44 -5.85
C MET A 463 -23.20 6.51 -6.90
N PRO A 464 -24.49 6.72 -7.27
CA PRO A 464 -25.29 5.69 -7.94
C PRO A 464 -24.76 5.18 -9.28
N VAL A 465 -24.37 6.11 -10.18
CA VAL A 465 -23.81 5.74 -11.50
C VAL A 465 -22.40 5.20 -11.35
N GLU A 466 -21.62 5.79 -10.45
CA GLU A 466 -20.22 5.44 -10.19
C GLU A 466 -20.10 3.99 -9.72
N GLU A 467 -20.81 3.61 -8.65
CA GLU A 467 -20.66 2.29 -8.03
C GLU A 467 -21.30 1.17 -8.83
N SER A 468 -22.47 1.44 -9.41
CA SER A 468 -23.11 0.50 -10.33
C SER A 468 -22.19 0.21 -11.53
N ALA A 469 -21.48 1.22 -12.04
CA ALA A 469 -20.53 1.03 -13.12
C ALA A 469 -19.26 0.32 -12.65
N ASN A 470 -18.72 0.67 -11.48
CA ASN A 470 -17.56 0.02 -10.87
C ASN A 470 -17.75 -1.48 -10.75
N MET A 471 -18.87 -1.92 -10.17
CA MET A 471 -19.15 -3.34 -9.96
C MET A 471 -19.25 -4.13 -11.27
N LEU A 472 -19.91 -3.56 -12.29
CA LEU A 472 -20.03 -4.20 -13.61
C LEU A 472 -18.69 -4.29 -14.34
N LEU A 473 -17.89 -3.23 -14.30
CA LEU A 473 -16.56 -3.18 -14.94
C LEU A 473 -15.58 -4.12 -14.24
N MET A 474 -15.55 -4.13 -12.90
CA MET A 474 -14.71 -5.05 -12.14
C MET A 474 -15.13 -6.51 -12.33
N THR A 475 -16.44 -6.78 -12.38
CA THR A 475 -16.94 -8.13 -12.67
C THR A 475 -16.48 -8.59 -14.05
N ALA A 476 -16.67 -7.79 -15.10
CA ALA A 476 -16.22 -8.15 -16.44
C ALA A 476 -14.68 -8.35 -16.51
N ALA A 477 -13.91 -7.54 -15.78
CA ALA A 477 -12.46 -7.70 -15.70
C ALA A 477 -12.06 -9.03 -15.05
N TYR A 478 -12.74 -9.44 -13.97
CA TYR A 478 -12.57 -10.77 -13.39
C TYR A 478 -12.92 -11.87 -14.39
N LEU A 479 -14.09 -11.79 -15.05
CA LEU A 479 -14.55 -12.80 -16.01
C LEU A 479 -13.55 -12.98 -17.18
N LYS A 480 -12.92 -11.89 -17.64
CA LYS A 480 -11.88 -11.92 -18.69
C LYS A 480 -10.64 -12.72 -18.26
N GLY A 481 -10.28 -12.67 -16.98
CA GLY A 481 -9.12 -13.37 -16.41
C GLY A 481 -9.40 -14.78 -15.89
N ALA A 482 -10.68 -15.13 -15.71
CA ALA A 482 -11.11 -16.42 -15.15
C ALA A 482 -11.20 -17.53 -16.22
N SER A 483 -11.24 -18.79 -15.78
CA SER A 483 -11.57 -19.90 -16.68
C SER A 483 -13.02 -19.77 -17.19
N ALA A 484 -13.33 -20.31 -18.37
CA ALA A 484 -14.69 -20.20 -18.93
C ALA A 484 -15.76 -20.81 -18.01
N SER A 485 -15.43 -21.87 -17.24
CA SER A 485 -16.35 -22.46 -16.26
C SER A 485 -16.55 -21.55 -15.05
N ASP A 486 -15.48 -20.97 -14.51
CA ASP A 486 -15.55 -20.10 -13.33
C ASP A 486 -16.25 -18.78 -13.68
N ALA A 487 -15.94 -18.23 -14.85
CA ALA A 487 -16.59 -17.04 -15.38
C ALA A 487 -18.10 -17.27 -15.54
N LYS A 488 -18.50 -18.38 -16.16
CA LYS A 488 -19.91 -18.73 -16.30
C LYS A 488 -20.59 -18.92 -14.94
N ALA A 489 -19.93 -19.63 -14.02
CA ALA A 489 -20.49 -19.88 -12.68
C ALA A 489 -20.71 -18.56 -11.93
N PHE A 490 -19.68 -17.71 -11.85
CA PHE A 490 -19.76 -16.42 -11.16
C PHE A 490 -20.81 -15.50 -11.79
N ALA A 491 -20.79 -15.34 -13.12
CA ALA A 491 -21.76 -14.51 -13.82
C ALA A 491 -23.21 -15.01 -13.65
N THR A 492 -23.40 -16.33 -13.57
CA THR A 492 -24.74 -16.92 -13.36
C THR A 492 -25.22 -16.71 -11.92
N THR A 493 -24.34 -16.92 -10.93
CA THR A 493 -24.66 -16.75 -9.50
C THR A 493 -25.13 -15.34 -9.22
N HIS A 494 -24.40 -14.34 -9.71
CA HIS A 494 -24.64 -12.93 -9.37
C HIS A 494 -25.48 -12.18 -10.41
N TYR A 495 -26.09 -12.89 -11.37
CA TYR A 495 -26.70 -12.24 -12.54
C TYR A 495 -27.81 -11.25 -12.19
N THR A 496 -28.64 -11.59 -11.19
CA THR A 496 -29.80 -10.78 -10.82
C THR A 496 -29.40 -9.39 -10.34
N ILE A 497 -28.43 -9.29 -9.41
CA ILE A 497 -28.00 -8.00 -8.87
C ILE A 497 -27.24 -7.19 -9.91
N LEU A 498 -26.35 -7.83 -10.69
CA LEU A 498 -25.62 -7.18 -11.78
C LEU A 498 -26.59 -6.62 -12.84
N LYS A 499 -27.65 -7.35 -13.16
CA LYS A 499 -28.69 -6.90 -14.09
C LYS A 499 -29.47 -5.71 -13.54
N GLN A 500 -29.78 -5.69 -12.24
CA GLN A 500 -30.47 -4.55 -11.60
C GLN A 500 -29.64 -3.27 -11.76
N TRP A 501 -28.35 -3.31 -11.44
CA TRP A 501 -27.44 -2.18 -11.60
C TRP A 501 -27.29 -1.75 -13.06
N ALA A 502 -27.23 -2.69 -13.99
CA ALA A 502 -27.19 -2.35 -15.41
C ALA A 502 -28.50 -1.70 -15.90
N ASP A 503 -29.66 -2.15 -15.43
CA ASP A 503 -30.94 -1.51 -15.75
C ASP A 503 -31.05 -0.09 -15.17
N TYR A 504 -30.52 0.14 -13.96
CA TYR A 504 -30.38 1.48 -13.38
C TYR A 504 -29.50 2.38 -14.28
N LEU A 505 -28.37 1.87 -14.77
CA LEU A 505 -27.49 2.62 -15.68
C LEU A 505 -28.14 2.92 -17.04
N VAL A 506 -28.98 2.03 -17.58
CA VAL A 506 -29.74 2.35 -18.81
C VAL A 506 -30.61 3.60 -18.60
N ALA A 507 -31.17 3.82 -17.41
CA ALA A 507 -31.98 5.00 -17.16
C ALA A 507 -31.15 6.27 -16.86
N ASN A 508 -29.93 6.14 -16.32
CA ASN A 508 -29.22 7.27 -15.67
C ASN A 508 -27.80 7.56 -16.21
N ALA A 509 -27.21 6.70 -17.04
CA ALA A 509 -25.79 6.84 -17.41
C ALA A 509 -25.51 7.87 -18.51
N LEU A 510 -26.39 8.04 -19.50
CA LEU A 510 -26.10 8.88 -20.67
C LEU A 510 -25.89 10.36 -20.29
N ASP A 511 -26.67 10.83 -19.31
CA ASP A 511 -26.65 12.20 -18.82
C ASP A 511 -26.84 12.18 -17.28
N PRO A 512 -25.78 11.87 -16.52
CA PRO A 512 -25.87 11.68 -15.09
C PRO A 512 -26.37 12.95 -14.39
N GLY A 513 -27.36 12.80 -13.50
CA GLY A 513 -27.80 13.88 -12.63
C GLY A 513 -26.73 14.32 -11.63
N PHE A 514 -27.01 15.37 -10.87
CA PHE A 514 -26.12 15.87 -9.83
C PHE A 514 -25.93 14.83 -8.71
N GLN A 515 -24.74 14.24 -8.64
CA GLN A 515 -24.38 13.17 -7.70
C GLN A 515 -22.90 13.22 -7.35
N ASN A 516 -22.47 12.42 -6.38
CA ASN A 516 -21.05 12.24 -6.10
C ASN A 516 -20.42 11.21 -7.05
N GLN A 517 -19.09 11.18 -7.10
CA GLN A 517 -18.27 10.29 -7.91
C GLN A 517 -16.93 10.08 -7.18
N THR A 518 -16.12 9.10 -7.59
CA THR A 518 -14.83 8.75 -6.95
C THR A 518 -13.83 9.91 -6.79
N ASP A 519 -13.99 10.98 -7.58
CA ASP A 519 -13.24 12.24 -7.41
C ASP A 519 -14.01 13.19 -6.47
N ASP A 520 -14.46 12.67 -5.34
CA ASP A 520 -15.30 13.30 -4.32
C ASP A 520 -14.65 14.56 -3.72
N PHE A 521 -13.32 14.56 -3.62
CA PHE A 521 -12.48 15.71 -3.24
C PHE A 521 -12.60 16.90 -4.21
N THR A 522 -13.21 16.72 -5.38
CA THR A 522 -13.57 17.79 -6.33
C THR A 522 -15.02 18.27 -6.20
N GLY A 523 -15.82 17.60 -5.35
CA GLY A 523 -17.23 17.87 -5.11
C GLY A 523 -18.19 17.25 -6.13
N PHE A 524 -19.48 17.28 -5.78
CA PHE A 524 -20.58 16.77 -6.58
C PHE A 524 -20.67 17.45 -7.94
N ILE A 525 -21.08 16.70 -8.96
CA ILE A 525 -21.20 17.20 -10.33
C ILE A 525 -22.41 16.58 -11.04
N GLY A 526 -23.07 17.36 -11.89
CA GLY A 526 -24.07 16.89 -12.84
C GLY A 526 -23.51 16.94 -14.26
N HIS A 527 -24.10 16.17 -15.18
CA HIS A 527 -23.73 16.18 -16.59
C HIS A 527 -22.26 15.81 -16.86
N SER A 528 -21.60 15.13 -15.91
CA SER A 528 -20.18 14.76 -15.99
C SER A 528 -19.94 13.87 -17.21
N ALA A 529 -19.11 14.34 -18.14
CA ALA A 529 -18.80 13.59 -19.36
C ALA A 529 -17.99 12.32 -19.04
N ASN A 530 -17.12 12.36 -18.03
CA ASN A 530 -16.30 11.21 -17.66
C ASN A 530 -17.12 10.14 -16.91
N LEU A 531 -18.05 10.55 -16.04
CA LEU A 531 -18.97 9.63 -15.35
C LEU A 531 -19.95 9.00 -16.34
N ALA A 532 -20.44 9.77 -17.31
CA ALA A 532 -21.29 9.25 -18.37
C ALA A 532 -20.56 8.18 -19.21
N LEU A 533 -19.31 8.46 -19.60
CA LEU A 533 -18.46 7.48 -20.31
C LEU A 533 -18.36 6.18 -19.51
N LYS A 534 -18.08 6.28 -18.22
CA LYS A 534 -17.98 5.12 -17.33
C LYS A 534 -19.23 4.25 -17.34
N GLY A 535 -20.41 4.86 -17.15
CA GLY A 535 -21.69 4.13 -17.18
C GLY A 535 -21.96 3.47 -18.53
N ILE A 536 -21.61 4.13 -19.65
CA ILE A 536 -21.73 3.59 -21.01
C ILE A 536 -20.84 2.35 -21.19
N LEU A 537 -19.59 2.41 -20.74
CA LEU A 537 -18.68 1.27 -20.79
C LEU A 537 -19.15 0.13 -19.90
N ALA A 538 -19.76 0.42 -18.75
CA ALA A 538 -20.33 -0.59 -17.86
C ALA A 538 -21.50 -1.34 -18.52
N LEU A 539 -22.33 -0.67 -19.33
CA LEU A 539 -23.35 -1.35 -20.15
C LEU A 539 -22.70 -2.26 -21.21
N GLY A 540 -21.58 -1.84 -21.80
CA GLY A 540 -20.74 -2.69 -22.65
C GLY A 540 -20.22 -3.93 -21.90
N ALA A 541 -19.70 -3.74 -20.68
CA ALA A 541 -19.23 -4.80 -19.81
C ALA A 541 -20.35 -5.76 -19.40
N MET A 542 -21.54 -5.26 -19.06
CA MET A 542 -22.71 -6.09 -18.78
C MET A 542 -23.09 -6.98 -19.96
N SER A 543 -22.85 -6.55 -21.20
CA SER A 543 -23.06 -7.43 -22.36
C SER A 543 -22.12 -8.66 -22.35
N GLN A 544 -20.89 -8.52 -21.84
CA GLN A 544 -19.95 -9.62 -21.66
C GLN A 544 -20.36 -10.52 -20.49
N VAL A 545 -20.83 -9.93 -19.37
CA VAL A 545 -21.40 -10.67 -18.24
C VAL A 545 -22.61 -11.51 -18.68
N ALA A 546 -23.55 -10.91 -19.42
CA ALA A 546 -24.71 -11.60 -19.98
C ALA A 546 -24.31 -12.72 -20.95
N ALA A 547 -23.27 -12.52 -21.76
CA ALA A 547 -22.74 -13.58 -22.61
C ALA A 547 -22.21 -14.76 -21.78
N ALA A 548 -21.43 -14.51 -20.73
CA ALA A 548 -20.88 -15.54 -19.85
C ALA A 548 -21.99 -16.32 -19.10
N ALA A 549 -23.05 -15.62 -18.67
CA ALA A 549 -24.22 -16.23 -18.01
C ALA A 549 -25.19 -16.94 -18.98
N GLY A 550 -25.02 -16.80 -20.30
CA GLY A 550 -25.89 -17.40 -21.31
C GLY A 550 -27.17 -16.61 -21.64
N ASN A 551 -27.24 -15.34 -21.24
CA ASN A 551 -28.39 -14.45 -21.44
C ASN A 551 -28.25 -13.64 -22.76
N ALA A 552 -28.51 -14.31 -23.88
CA ALA A 552 -28.27 -13.74 -25.23
C ALA A 552 -29.11 -12.49 -25.56
N ALA A 553 -30.34 -12.40 -25.05
CA ALA A 553 -31.20 -11.22 -25.27
C ALA A 553 -30.66 -9.98 -24.54
N ASP A 554 -30.28 -10.13 -23.27
CA ASP A 554 -29.68 -9.06 -22.48
C ASP A 554 -28.32 -8.63 -23.03
N ARG A 555 -27.48 -9.58 -23.47
CA ARG A 555 -26.25 -9.27 -24.21
C ARG A 555 -26.53 -8.32 -25.38
N THR A 556 -27.53 -8.66 -26.20
CA THR A 556 -27.88 -7.87 -27.39
C THR A 556 -28.41 -6.49 -26.99
N ARG A 557 -29.25 -6.42 -25.96
CA ARG A 557 -29.82 -5.18 -25.42
C ARG A 557 -28.74 -4.24 -24.90
N TYR A 558 -27.92 -4.67 -23.93
CA TYR A 558 -26.95 -3.78 -23.28
C TYR A 558 -25.84 -3.34 -24.25
N LEU A 559 -25.40 -4.22 -25.17
CA LEU A 559 -24.46 -3.81 -26.22
C LEU A 559 -25.08 -2.79 -27.19
N GLY A 560 -26.36 -2.95 -27.53
CA GLY A 560 -27.08 -1.99 -28.38
C GLY A 560 -27.19 -0.62 -27.72
N VAL A 561 -27.56 -0.57 -26.43
CA VAL A 561 -27.63 0.68 -25.66
C VAL A 561 -26.27 1.34 -25.53
N ALA A 562 -25.21 0.59 -25.21
CA ALA A 562 -23.85 1.13 -25.10
C ALA A 562 -23.38 1.78 -26.42
N LYS A 563 -23.67 1.14 -27.56
CA LYS A 563 -23.33 1.68 -28.89
C LYS A 563 -24.13 2.93 -29.27
N ASP A 564 -25.41 2.97 -28.92
CA ASP A 564 -26.24 4.16 -29.11
C ASP A 564 -25.73 5.32 -28.24
N TYR A 565 -25.49 5.04 -26.96
CA TYR A 565 -25.07 6.06 -26.00
C TYR A 565 -23.68 6.62 -26.30
N ILE A 566 -22.70 5.79 -26.70
CA ILE A 566 -21.38 6.31 -27.03
C ILE A 566 -21.43 7.25 -28.23
N GLY A 567 -22.30 6.98 -29.22
CA GLY A 567 -22.53 7.88 -30.36
C GLY A 567 -23.10 9.24 -29.94
N GLN A 568 -24.03 9.25 -28.99
CA GLN A 568 -24.59 10.50 -28.43
C GLN A 568 -23.61 11.22 -27.51
N TRP A 569 -22.85 10.48 -26.70
CA TRP A 569 -21.86 10.99 -25.76
C TRP A 569 -20.80 11.83 -26.47
N VAL A 570 -20.28 11.37 -27.62
CA VAL A 570 -19.29 12.16 -28.40
C VAL A 570 -19.82 13.55 -28.71
N GLY A 571 -21.05 13.67 -29.21
CA GLY A 571 -21.65 14.96 -29.53
C GLY A 571 -21.96 15.82 -28.29
N LYS A 572 -22.39 15.21 -27.19
CA LYS A 572 -22.69 15.93 -25.93
C LYS A 572 -21.42 16.42 -25.23
N ALA A 573 -20.37 15.61 -25.25
CA ALA A 573 -19.09 15.87 -24.59
C ALA A 573 -18.22 16.86 -25.36
N GLN A 574 -18.32 16.91 -26.70
CA GLN A 574 -17.53 17.83 -27.52
C GLN A 574 -17.67 19.29 -27.07
N ASP A 575 -16.54 19.97 -26.92
CA ASP A 575 -16.54 21.41 -26.70
C ASP A 575 -17.06 22.20 -27.92
N THR A 576 -17.41 23.46 -27.71
CA THR A 576 -17.69 24.43 -28.79
C THR A 576 -16.52 24.57 -29.77
N THR A 577 -15.29 24.50 -29.27
CA THR A 577 -14.09 24.34 -30.09
C THR A 577 -13.82 22.83 -30.22
N PRO A 578 -13.75 22.27 -31.44
CA PRO A 578 -13.62 20.82 -31.61
C PRO A 578 -12.15 20.37 -31.46
N ASP A 579 -11.57 20.62 -30.29
CA ASP A 579 -10.20 20.24 -29.92
C ASP A 579 -10.11 19.44 -28.60
N HIS A 580 -11.19 19.36 -27.83
CA HIS A 580 -11.30 18.53 -26.62
C HIS A 580 -12.75 18.27 -26.18
N LEU A 581 -12.89 17.38 -25.20
CA LEU A 581 -14.13 17.07 -24.50
C LEU A 581 -14.28 17.85 -23.19
N LYS A 582 -15.49 18.34 -22.95
CA LYS A 582 -15.87 19.11 -21.75
C LYS A 582 -15.75 18.30 -20.46
N LEU A 583 -15.58 18.98 -19.33
CA LEU A 583 -15.75 18.38 -18.00
C LEU A 583 -17.18 17.87 -17.83
N ALA A 584 -18.15 18.75 -18.10
CA ALA A 584 -19.59 18.47 -18.06
C ALA A 584 -20.30 18.99 -19.32
N TYR A 585 -21.38 18.35 -19.75
CA TYR A 585 -22.04 18.66 -21.03
C TYR A 585 -22.51 20.11 -21.16
N ASP A 586 -22.88 20.73 -20.04
CA ASP A 586 -23.38 22.10 -19.94
C ASP A 586 -22.29 23.14 -19.66
N GLN A 587 -21.01 22.74 -19.64
CA GLN A 587 -19.87 23.61 -19.29
C GLN A 587 -18.87 23.75 -20.45
N PRO A 588 -19.15 24.60 -21.47
CA PRO A 588 -18.21 24.86 -22.54
C PRO A 588 -16.94 25.57 -22.04
N GLY A 589 -15.80 25.31 -22.68
CA GLY A 589 -14.47 25.80 -22.33
C GLY A 589 -13.79 25.07 -21.18
N THR A 590 -14.36 23.96 -20.71
CA THR A 590 -13.82 23.15 -19.59
C THR A 590 -13.30 21.82 -20.10
N TRP A 591 -12.55 21.09 -19.29
CA TRP A 591 -12.04 19.75 -19.65
C TRP A 591 -11.72 18.93 -18.41
N SER A 592 -11.57 17.61 -18.59
CA SER A 592 -11.00 16.72 -17.57
C SER A 592 -10.31 15.54 -18.23
N LEU A 593 -9.38 14.90 -17.52
CA LEU A 593 -8.85 13.60 -17.92
C LEU A 593 -10.00 12.59 -18.02
N LYS A 594 -10.14 11.95 -19.17
CA LYS A 594 -11.09 10.86 -19.39
C LYS A 594 -10.44 9.52 -19.08
N TYR A 595 -9.96 9.36 -17.85
CA TYR A 595 -9.29 8.13 -17.41
C TYR A 595 -10.19 6.89 -17.54
N ASN A 596 -11.53 7.06 -17.58
CA ASN A 596 -12.47 5.98 -17.90
C ASN A 596 -12.41 5.53 -19.38
N GLY A 597 -11.50 6.03 -20.22
CA GLY A 597 -11.15 5.34 -21.45
C GLY A 597 -10.39 4.02 -21.23
N TYR A 598 -9.74 3.85 -20.07
CA TYR A 598 -8.99 2.63 -19.72
C TYR A 598 -9.84 1.35 -19.75
N PRO A 599 -11.04 1.28 -19.12
CA PRO A 599 -11.88 0.09 -19.18
C PRO A 599 -12.30 -0.32 -20.60
N ASP A 600 -12.45 0.62 -21.53
CA ASP A 600 -12.73 0.31 -22.95
C ASP A 600 -11.62 -0.55 -23.55
N THR A 601 -10.37 -0.19 -23.25
CA THR A 601 -9.16 -0.92 -23.66
C THR A 601 -9.01 -2.23 -22.89
N LEU A 602 -9.13 -2.20 -21.57
CA LEU A 602 -9.00 -3.38 -20.70
C LEU A 602 -9.95 -4.50 -21.11
N LEU A 603 -11.20 -4.17 -21.38
CA LEU A 603 -12.25 -5.13 -21.71
C LEU A 603 -12.39 -5.39 -23.21
N GLY A 604 -11.65 -4.65 -24.05
CA GLY A 604 -11.75 -4.76 -25.51
C GLY A 604 -13.15 -4.43 -26.03
N LEU A 605 -13.82 -3.43 -25.45
CA LEU A 605 -15.17 -3.03 -25.81
C LEU A 605 -15.19 -2.31 -27.17
N GLY A 606 -14.17 -1.49 -27.45
CA GLY A 606 -14.03 -0.75 -28.70
C GLY A 606 -15.18 0.21 -28.95
N LEU A 607 -15.72 0.81 -27.88
CA LEU A 607 -16.81 1.76 -27.93
C LEU A 607 -16.30 3.17 -28.21
N VAL A 608 -15.19 3.57 -27.60
CA VAL A 608 -14.65 4.93 -27.74
C VAL A 608 -13.98 5.07 -29.12
N PRO A 609 -14.40 6.03 -29.97
CA PRO A 609 -13.78 6.21 -31.28
C PRO A 609 -12.29 6.59 -31.19
N ALA A 610 -11.47 6.02 -32.07
CA ALA A 610 -10.03 6.34 -32.13
C ALA A 610 -9.75 7.83 -32.38
N SER A 611 -10.65 8.54 -33.08
CA SER A 611 -10.53 9.99 -33.28
C SER A 611 -10.66 10.77 -31.98
N VAL A 612 -11.52 10.32 -31.05
CA VAL A 612 -11.68 10.95 -29.72
C VAL A 612 -10.43 10.72 -28.88
N ALA A 613 -9.88 9.51 -28.89
CA ALA A 613 -8.62 9.22 -28.21
C ALA A 613 -7.46 10.11 -28.74
N ALA A 614 -7.37 10.28 -30.06
CA ALA A 614 -6.36 11.14 -30.68
C ALA A 614 -6.54 12.63 -30.34
N GLU A 615 -7.78 13.12 -30.27
CA GLU A 615 -8.13 14.48 -29.89
C GLU A 615 -7.73 14.76 -28.43
N GLU A 616 -8.21 13.94 -27.48
CA GLU A 616 -7.89 14.09 -26.06
C GLU A 616 -6.39 13.95 -25.80
N ALA A 617 -5.70 13.02 -26.48
CA ALA A 617 -4.24 12.88 -26.36
C ALA A 617 -3.49 14.14 -26.78
N ALA A 618 -3.94 14.81 -27.86
CA ALA A 618 -3.36 16.06 -28.31
C ALA A 618 -3.66 17.19 -27.34
N TRP A 619 -4.90 17.27 -26.83
CA TRP A 619 -5.31 18.27 -25.85
C TRP A 619 -4.50 18.17 -24.56
N TYR A 620 -4.40 16.98 -23.96
CA TYR A 620 -3.71 16.77 -22.69
C TYR A 620 -2.25 17.24 -22.73
N LEU A 621 -1.53 17.05 -23.84
CA LEU A 621 -0.16 17.56 -24.00
C LEU A 621 -0.07 19.09 -23.93
N THR A 622 -1.14 19.81 -24.24
CA THR A 622 -1.20 21.27 -24.07
C THR A 622 -1.41 21.70 -22.62
N GLN A 623 -1.83 20.77 -21.75
CA GLN A 623 -2.11 20.98 -20.32
C GLN A 623 -0.99 20.42 -19.42
N ALA A 624 0.13 20.01 -20.01
CA ALA A 624 1.27 19.40 -19.37
C ALA A 624 1.97 20.33 -18.35
N ASN A 625 2.10 19.86 -17.10
CA ASN A 625 2.90 20.47 -16.03
C ASN A 625 4.05 19.54 -15.58
N PRO A 626 5.15 20.05 -15.00
CA PRO A 626 6.37 19.27 -14.75
C PRO A 626 6.20 17.87 -14.13
N TYR A 627 5.19 17.70 -13.28
CA TYR A 627 4.94 16.44 -12.55
C TYR A 627 3.69 15.71 -13.02
N GLY A 628 2.89 16.25 -13.94
CA GLY A 628 1.70 15.57 -14.44
C GLY A 628 0.79 16.43 -15.28
N ILE A 629 -0.42 15.93 -15.53
CA ILE A 629 -1.52 16.68 -16.15
C ILE A 629 -2.62 16.83 -15.10
N PRO A 630 -3.12 18.05 -14.83
CA PRO A 630 -4.21 18.23 -13.88
C PRO A 630 -5.40 17.34 -14.19
N LEU A 631 -6.08 16.87 -13.15
CA LEU A 631 -7.26 16.01 -13.31
C LEU A 631 -8.35 16.70 -14.13
N ASP A 632 -8.55 17.99 -13.87
CA ASP A 632 -9.46 18.86 -14.62
C ASP A 632 -9.08 20.34 -14.43
N VAL A 633 -9.83 21.23 -15.08
CA VAL A 633 -9.57 22.67 -15.11
C VAL A 633 -9.71 23.39 -13.75
N ARG A 634 -10.32 22.77 -12.73
CA ARG A 634 -10.63 23.41 -11.44
C ARG A 634 -9.41 23.54 -10.54
N HIS A 635 -8.41 22.68 -10.71
CA HIS A 635 -7.25 22.57 -9.82
C HIS A 635 -5.97 22.23 -10.57
N ALA A 636 -4.81 22.37 -9.90
CA ALA A 636 -3.51 21.98 -10.44
C ALA A 636 -3.06 20.57 -10.01
N TYR A 637 -3.87 19.85 -9.23
CA TYR A 637 -3.55 18.51 -8.77
C TYR A 637 -4.06 17.43 -9.72
N THR A 638 -3.54 16.21 -9.54
CA THR A 638 -3.95 15.01 -10.28
C THR A 638 -3.90 13.77 -9.41
N LYS A 639 -4.32 12.64 -9.97
CA LYS A 639 -4.17 11.32 -9.36
C LYS A 639 -3.27 10.41 -10.20
N GLY A 640 -2.24 9.83 -9.60
CA GLY A 640 -1.24 9.01 -10.29
C GLY A 640 -1.82 7.73 -10.90
N ASP A 641 -2.81 7.12 -10.26
CA ASP A 641 -3.60 6.02 -10.83
C ASP A 641 -4.39 6.46 -12.06
N TRP A 642 -5.07 7.60 -12.03
CA TRP A 642 -5.79 8.16 -13.18
C TRP A 642 -4.87 8.55 -14.34
N GLU A 643 -3.66 9.04 -14.06
CA GLU A 643 -2.64 9.25 -15.08
C GLU A 643 -2.20 7.92 -15.71
N MET A 644 -2.00 6.86 -14.93
CA MET A 644 -1.62 5.55 -15.49
C MET A 644 -2.77 4.89 -16.26
N TRP A 645 -4.02 5.10 -15.85
CA TRP A 645 -5.18 4.66 -16.63
C TRP A 645 -5.27 5.39 -17.96
N THR A 646 -5.11 6.72 -17.94
CA THR A 646 -5.04 7.54 -19.15
C THR A 646 -3.88 7.12 -20.05
N ALA A 647 -2.72 6.84 -19.48
CA ALA A 647 -1.55 6.37 -20.22
C ALA A 647 -1.77 4.98 -20.85
N ALA A 648 -2.50 4.08 -20.17
CA ALA A 648 -2.86 2.77 -20.70
C ALA A 648 -3.87 2.86 -21.85
N TRP A 649 -4.87 3.74 -21.74
CA TRP A 649 -5.84 4.01 -22.80
C TRP A 649 -5.18 4.63 -24.04
N LEU A 650 -4.30 5.61 -23.83
CA LEU A 650 -3.66 6.40 -24.89
C LEU A 650 -2.26 5.90 -25.24
N ARG A 651 -2.00 4.59 -25.07
CA ARG A 651 -0.66 3.99 -25.17
C ARG A 651 0.05 4.24 -26.50
N ASP A 652 -0.69 4.38 -27.59
CA ASP A 652 -0.15 4.63 -28.94
C ASP A 652 0.12 6.12 -29.22
N HIS A 653 -0.10 7.00 -28.24
CA HIS A 653 0.11 8.44 -28.35
C HIS A 653 1.25 8.92 -27.44
N PRO A 654 1.97 10.01 -27.81
CA PRO A 654 3.10 10.52 -27.01
C PRO A 654 2.75 10.89 -25.56
N VAL A 655 1.49 11.24 -25.28
CA VAL A 655 1.02 11.57 -23.92
C VAL A 655 1.19 10.42 -22.92
N SER A 656 1.11 9.16 -23.38
CA SER A 656 1.31 7.99 -22.50
C SER A 656 2.71 7.99 -21.89
N GLY A 657 3.74 8.21 -22.70
CA GLY A 657 5.12 8.32 -22.22
C GLY A 657 5.33 9.52 -21.30
N TYR A 658 4.67 10.65 -21.61
CA TYR A 658 4.72 11.84 -20.76
C TYR A 658 4.19 11.57 -19.35
N LEU A 659 2.99 11.00 -19.23
CA LEU A 659 2.34 10.71 -17.95
C LEU A 659 3.17 9.74 -17.08
N ILE A 660 3.76 8.72 -17.69
CA ILE A 660 4.69 7.79 -17.01
C ILE A 660 5.90 8.54 -16.48
N ASP A 661 6.50 9.38 -17.32
CA ASP A 661 7.74 10.07 -16.99
C ASP A 661 7.54 11.13 -15.92
N SER A 662 6.41 11.85 -15.94
CA SER A 662 6.09 12.90 -14.98
C SER A 662 5.72 12.35 -13.60
N LEU A 663 4.94 11.26 -13.55
CA LEU A 663 4.65 10.57 -12.28
C LEU A 663 5.90 9.95 -11.65
N TYR A 664 6.81 9.41 -12.47
CA TYR A 664 8.13 8.96 -11.99
C TYR A 664 8.91 10.12 -11.38
N GLU A 665 8.95 11.27 -12.07
CA GLU A 665 9.67 12.44 -11.59
C GLU A 665 9.11 12.93 -10.25
N PHE A 666 7.78 12.98 -10.10
CA PHE A 666 7.12 13.28 -8.82
C PHE A 666 7.58 12.33 -7.71
N ALA A 667 7.41 11.02 -7.91
CA ALA A 667 7.75 10.01 -6.91
C ALA A 667 9.26 10.04 -6.57
N HIS A 668 10.10 10.35 -7.54
CA HIS A 668 11.55 10.40 -7.37
C HIS A 668 12.01 11.63 -6.60
N THR A 669 11.42 12.80 -6.87
CA THR A 669 11.93 14.08 -6.39
C THR A 669 11.20 14.65 -5.18
N THR A 670 9.95 14.22 -4.92
CA THR A 670 9.12 14.80 -3.85
C THR A 670 9.86 14.88 -2.50
N PRO A 671 9.93 16.06 -1.87
CA PRO A 671 10.59 16.20 -0.58
C PRO A 671 9.78 15.56 0.56
N THR A 672 8.50 15.30 0.33
CA THR A 672 7.59 14.75 1.35
C THR A 672 7.88 13.27 1.56
N ARG A 673 8.10 12.88 2.82
CA ARG A 673 8.54 11.53 3.20
C ARG A 673 7.39 10.66 3.71
N VAL A 674 6.31 10.58 2.94
CA VAL A 674 5.13 9.76 3.22
C VAL A 674 5.08 8.54 2.29
N PRO A 675 4.33 7.48 2.63
CA PRO A 675 4.08 6.38 1.68
C PRO A 675 3.55 6.88 0.33
N PHE A 676 3.78 6.13 -0.75
CA PHE A 676 3.51 6.62 -2.10
C PHE A 676 2.06 7.08 -2.24
N THR A 677 1.88 8.37 -2.51
CA THR A 677 0.57 8.99 -2.64
C THR A 677 0.06 8.86 -4.08
N ASP A 678 -1.25 8.68 -4.19
CA ASP A 678 -1.99 8.81 -5.44
C ASP A 678 -2.33 10.28 -5.76
N TRP A 679 -2.53 11.17 -4.77
CA TRP A 679 -3.01 12.54 -5.01
C TRP A 679 -1.93 13.60 -4.78
N TYR A 680 -1.60 14.36 -5.82
CA TYR A 680 -0.46 15.29 -5.79
C TYR A 680 -0.60 16.48 -6.73
N ASP A 681 0.16 17.54 -6.47
CA ASP A 681 0.22 18.77 -7.27
C ASP A 681 1.14 18.59 -8.49
N THR A 682 0.63 18.90 -9.68
CA THR A 682 1.37 18.68 -10.95
C THR A 682 2.45 19.72 -11.23
N VAL A 683 2.54 20.79 -10.43
CA VAL A 683 3.45 21.92 -10.61
C VAL A 683 4.61 21.90 -9.60
N ASN A 684 4.38 21.47 -8.36
CA ASN A 684 5.34 21.68 -7.26
C ASN A 684 5.76 20.44 -6.46
N ASP A 685 5.57 19.23 -7.00
CA ASP A 685 5.95 17.92 -6.43
C ASP A 685 5.50 17.60 -4.99
N LYS A 686 4.43 18.25 -4.52
CA LYS A 686 3.88 17.98 -3.18
C LYS A 686 2.63 17.11 -3.25
N PRO A 687 2.46 16.17 -2.30
CA PRO A 687 1.18 15.53 -2.06
C PRO A 687 0.08 16.57 -1.82
N SER A 688 -1.12 16.27 -2.31
CA SER A 688 -2.32 17.08 -2.14
C SER A 688 -3.25 16.41 -1.13
N GLY A 689 -3.87 17.22 -0.27
CA GLY A 689 -4.93 16.83 0.67
C GLY A 689 -4.71 15.60 1.57
N GLY A 690 -3.46 15.18 1.77
CA GLY A 690 -3.07 14.23 2.82
C GLY A 690 -3.17 12.74 2.47
N PHE A 691 -3.53 12.37 1.24
CA PHE A 691 -3.59 10.96 0.84
C PHE A 691 -2.20 10.32 0.85
N GLN A 692 -2.11 9.13 1.46
CA GLN A 692 -0.88 8.35 1.55
C GLN A 692 -1.21 6.89 1.82
N ALA A 693 -0.36 5.97 1.38
CA ALA A 693 -0.52 4.52 1.61
C ALA A 693 -1.82 3.89 1.08
N ARG A 694 -2.59 4.61 0.25
CA ARG A 694 -3.89 4.12 -0.23
C ARG A 694 -3.71 2.92 -1.16
N PRO A 695 -4.68 1.98 -1.21
CA PRO A 695 -4.66 0.88 -2.16
C PRO A 695 -4.79 1.30 -3.63
N VAL A 696 -5.31 2.51 -3.87
CA VAL A 696 -5.58 3.09 -5.19
C VAL A 696 -4.35 3.03 -6.11
N VAL A 697 -3.13 3.06 -5.55
CA VAL A 697 -1.88 2.88 -6.31
C VAL A 697 -1.78 1.52 -7.03
N GLY A 698 -2.65 0.56 -6.74
CA GLY A 698 -2.86 -0.62 -7.58
C GLY A 698 -3.16 -0.26 -9.04
N GLY A 699 -3.75 0.92 -9.28
CA GLY A 699 -4.01 1.49 -10.59
C GLY A 699 -2.77 1.74 -11.44
N ILE A 700 -1.58 1.84 -10.82
CA ILE A 700 -0.32 1.96 -11.54
C ILE A 700 -0.08 0.75 -12.45
N PHE A 701 -0.68 -0.42 -12.17
CA PHE A 701 -0.57 -1.61 -13.02
C PHE A 701 -1.44 -1.56 -14.30
N ALA A 702 -2.07 -0.43 -14.63
CA ALA A 702 -2.97 -0.30 -15.79
C ALA A 702 -2.34 -0.69 -17.14
N LEU A 703 -1.08 -0.31 -17.44
CA LEU A 703 -0.45 -0.72 -18.70
C LEU A 703 -0.16 -2.23 -18.75
N LEU A 704 0.08 -2.85 -17.58
CA LEU A 704 0.30 -4.29 -17.47
C LEU A 704 -0.99 -5.12 -17.62
N SER A 705 -2.13 -4.61 -17.14
CA SER A 705 -3.41 -5.30 -17.22
C SER A 705 -4.00 -5.28 -18.63
N VAL A 706 -3.75 -4.23 -19.44
CA VAL A 706 -4.21 -4.16 -20.84
C VAL A 706 -3.34 -4.95 -21.83
N ALA A 707 -2.08 -5.24 -21.47
CA ALA A 707 -1.13 -5.93 -22.35
C ALA A 707 -1.35 -7.46 -22.45
N ARG A 708 -2.51 -7.97 -22.02
CA ARG A 708 -2.83 -9.39 -21.87
C ARG A 708 -3.90 -9.92 -22.81
#